data_AF-A0A3C1DD00-F1
#
_entry.id   AF-A0A3C1DD00-F1
#
_cell.length_a   1.000
_cell.length_b   1.000
_cell.length_c   1.000
_cell.angle_alpha   90.00
_cell.angle_beta   90.00
_cell.angle_gamma   90.00
#
_symmetry.space_group_name_H-M   'P 1'
#
loop_
_entity.id
_entity.type
_entity.pdbx_description
1 polymer ?
#
loop_
_entity_poly.entity_id
_entity_poly.type
_entity_poly.pdbx_seq_one_letter_code
_entity_poly.pdbx_strand_id
1 'polypeptide(L)'
;MQKHRRSTGMSPFVANVLTVVRERFGRARQNTRPYIEITGVHAGSGSSAVMRIAISQPLADDAPILEPHCTTGPRTGQCRVIHLHGMELLHRGWRQRIDDYSVVLSRGPADLTISLVDGESGSTVLRQEFPARQIDALLREFRAQSCNAYDDTNYADWAKRRNATRAIAQAEQDDTSDSLFSLVVPVESAIGDPFFDTLASIAQQRGCRWEAIVAASEDVYDEAAALVASLGDARVRMAGSTAPAHRAHIIETGLRAADGDFAAVVMPGDTLDAQCLLHISQFAATGNYDFIYCDEDSWDATRRRVERPLFKPDWNRDFLYARNYIGSFAFASAALLRTLAPGFLSIDDAWDYELALRVSEEAHSIGHVPEVLYHRRAKASKAQVHDANCGSLDALREHFARRGLAAKVEQDDFGLFHTCFEPGDDHPLVSIIIPNKDHIGYLAPCLDSIGENAGYDRYEIVIVENNSTDLKTFAFYEHATTRDKRIRVVFFEGEFNYSKVVNFGAGHARGNLLLLLNNDTRAITPGFLRKMAGYFTRPEVGVVGPRLLYEDGLVQHAGLFLYGDGRLGFANQNLPADGFGYLGNLAGAWDCPAVLGACQMVRTATFWQAEGYCEDLAITCNDLDFCWRVREMGLEVAYTPDVQFVHNEYGSRGSDLADEGRKAQSIREGELLRKRWPFLFDRGDCFINPNLDQSSPYFRLDHADAEEMRNRAQ
;
A
#
# COMPACT_ATOMS: atom_id res chain seq x y z
N MET A 1 -22.46 -21.91 5.89
CA MET A 1 -23.47 -21.07 6.56
C MET A 1 -22.90 -20.50 7.87
N GLN A 2 -22.20 -19.37 7.79
CA GLN A 2 -21.61 -18.69 8.94
C GLN A 2 -22.65 -17.78 9.61
N LYS A 3 -22.81 -17.89 10.93
CA LYS A 3 -23.54 -16.91 11.74
C LYS A 3 -22.65 -15.67 11.89
N HIS A 4 -22.89 -14.64 11.08
CA HIS A 4 -22.41 -13.29 11.35
C HIS A 4 -22.86 -12.86 12.75
N ARG A 5 -21.89 -12.67 13.66
CA ARG A 5 -22.13 -11.85 14.85
C ARG A 5 -22.43 -10.45 14.33
N ARG A 6 -23.70 -10.04 14.46
CA ARG A 6 -24.12 -8.65 14.34
C ARG A 6 -23.35 -7.83 15.37
N SER A 7 -22.23 -7.25 14.96
CA SER A 7 -21.63 -6.12 15.67
C SER A 7 -22.60 -4.94 15.53
N THR A 8 -22.67 -4.14 16.59
CA THR A 8 -23.53 -2.96 16.73
C THR A 8 -23.45 -2.06 15.49
N GLY A 9 -24.60 -1.70 14.91
CA GLY A 9 -24.72 -0.93 13.67
C GLY A 9 -24.23 0.52 13.77
N MET A 10 -22.92 0.70 13.93
CA MET A 10 -22.22 1.99 13.84
C MET A 10 -21.26 1.96 12.65
N SER A 11 -21.16 3.08 11.93
CA SER A 11 -20.27 3.23 10.77
C SER A 11 -18.80 2.99 11.18
N PRO A 12 -17.94 2.46 10.31
CA PRO A 12 -16.54 2.20 10.67
C PRO A 12 -15.60 3.42 10.58
N PHE A 13 -15.95 4.44 9.78
CA PHE A 13 -15.34 5.78 9.94
C PHE A 13 -15.61 6.29 11.35
N VAL A 14 -16.83 6.01 11.81
CA VAL A 14 -17.33 6.28 13.15
C VAL A 14 -16.66 5.36 14.18
N ALA A 15 -16.08 4.21 13.81
CA ALA A 15 -15.24 3.41 14.70
C ALA A 15 -13.83 4.00 14.85
N ASN A 16 -13.18 4.52 13.80
CA ASN A 16 -11.89 5.21 13.94
C ASN A 16 -12.05 6.53 14.75
N VAL A 17 -13.02 7.34 14.35
CA VAL A 17 -13.38 8.60 15.01
C VAL A 17 -13.93 8.36 16.42
N LEU A 18 -14.76 7.34 16.65
CA LEU A 18 -15.25 7.01 18.00
C LEU A 18 -14.34 6.14 18.85
N THR A 19 -13.34 5.46 18.32
CA THR A 19 -12.31 4.80 19.15
C THR A 19 -11.38 5.88 19.70
N VAL A 20 -10.93 6.80 18.85
CA VAL A 20 -10.23 8.03 19.29
C VAL A 20 -11.10 8.81 20.27
N VAL A 21 -12.40 8.99 20.01
CA VAL A 21 -13.31 9.68 20.94
C VAL A 21 -13.60 8.84 22.21
N ARG A 22 -13.77 7.52 22.17
CA ARG A 22 -14.04 6.71 23.38
C ARG A 22 -12.81 6.60 24.26
N GLU A 23 -11.62 6.48 23.68
CA GLU A 23 -10.37 6.44 24.44
C GLU A 23 -10.01 7.83 24.98
N ARG A 24 -10.09 8.90 24.18
CA ARG A 24 -9.81 10.28 24.63
C ARG A 24 -10.93 10.85 25.53
N PHE A 25 -12.20 10.66 25.19
CA PHE A 25 -13.35 11.26 25.92
C PHE A 25 -13.88 10.38 27.04
N GLY A 26 -13.69 9.06 27.00
CA GLY A 26 -13.94 8.19 28.16
C GLY A 26 -12.98 8.48 29.32
N ARG A 27 -11.82 9.07 29.02
CA ARG A 27 -10.81 9.54 29.99
C ARG A 27 -10.85 11.05 30.26
N ALA A 28 -11.56 11.85 29.47
CA ALA A 28 -11.72 13.28 29.68
C ALA A 28 -12.53 13.55 30.96
N ARG A 29 -11.83 13.50 32.09
CA ARG A 29 -12.32 14.00 33.37
C ARG A 29 -12.37 15.53 33.27
N GLN A 30 -13.31 16.15 33.97
CA GLN A 30 -13.28 17.59 34.22
C GLN A 30 -12.01 17.88 35.04
N ASN A 31 -10.90 18.12 34.34
CA ASN A 31 -9.61 18.41 34.93
C ASN A 31 -9.47 19.93 35.01
N THR A 32 -9.24 20.44 36.22
CA THR A 32 -9.03 21.88 36.47
C THR A 32 -7.59 22.31 36.27
N ARG A 33 -6.70 21.39 35.84
CA ARG A 33 -5.27 21.64 35.63
C ARG A 33 -4.82 21.09 34.29
N PRO A 34 -3.84 21.73 33.62
CA PRO A 34 -3.20 21.21 32.43
C PRO A 34 -2.54 19.85 32.68
N TYR A 35 -2.54 18.97 31.68
CA TYR A 35 -1.82 17.71 31.70
C TYR A 35 -1.29 17.33 30.31
N ILE A 36 -0.25 16.49 30.30
CA ILE A 36 0.34 15.92 29.09
C ILE A 36 -0.03 14.43 29.03
N GLU A 37 -0.62 14.01 27.91
CA GLU A 37 -0.91 12.61 27.61
C GLU A 37 -0.02 12.14 26.44
N ILE A 38 0.60 10.97 26.58
CA ILE A 38 1.31 10.34 25.47
C ILE A 38 0.27 9.66 24.58
N THR A 39 0.20 10.06 23.32
CA THR A 39 -0.75 9.51 22.34
C THR A 39 -0.11 8.50 21.40
N GLY A 40 1.22 8.48 21.33
CA GLY A 40 1.97 7.46 20.60
C GLY A 40 3.48 7.64 20.72
N VAL A 41 4.25 6.57 20.51
CA VAL A 41 5.70 6.63 20.35
C VAL A 41 6.09 5.75 19.18
N HIS A 42 6.72 6.35 18.18
CA HIS A 42 6.99 5.74 16.88
C HIS A 42 8.48 5.76 16.57
N ALA A 43 8.93 4.77 15.79
CA ALA A 43 10.25 4.82 15.21
C ALA A 43 10.29 5.91 14.12
N GLY A 44 11.29 6.79 14.18
CA GLY A 44 11.58 7.72 13.09
C GLY A 44 12.66 7.16 12.17
N SER A 45 13.05 7.93 11.15
CA SER A 45 14.12 7.53 10.23
C SER A 45 15.46 7.31 10.93
N GLY A 46 16.20 6.31 10.47
CA GLY A 46 17.45 5.86 11.08
C GLY A 46 17.32 5.50 12.57
N SER A 47 18.00 6.26 13.43
CA SER A 47 17.99 6.03 14.89
C SER A 47 17.04 6.93 15.67
N SER A 48 16.25 7.76 14.98
CA SER A 48 15.36 8.73 15.63
C SER A 48 14.09 8.08 16.20
N ALA A 49 13.41 8.82 17.09
CA ALA A 49 12.11 8.43 17.62
C ALA A 49 11.17 9.64 17.65
N VAL A 50 9.88 9.40 17.45
CA VAL A 50 8.86 10.45 17.47
C VAL A 50 7.87 10.13 18.57
N MET A 51 7.77 11.01 19.56
CA MET A 51 6.79 10.91 20.64
C MET A 51 5.65 11.89 20.39
N ARG A 52 4.44 11.36 20.17
CA ARG A 52 3.22 12.15 20.06
C ARG A 52 2.61 12.39 21.43
N ILE A 53 2.25 13.64 21.69
CA ILE A 53 1.64 14.07 22.94
C ILE A 53 0.40 14.90 22.66
N ALA A 54 -0.59 14.79 23.54
CA ALA A 54 -1.70 15.72 23.63
C ALA A 54 -1.53 16.57 24.89
N ILE A 55 -1.59 17.89 24.73
CA ILE A 55 -1.63 18.84 25.84
C ILE A 55 -3.07 19.26 26.01
N SER A 56 -3.63 18.91 27.15
CA SER A 56 -5.00 19.27 27.49
C SER A 56 -4.99 20.35 28.57
N GLN A 57 -5.70 21.45 28.33
CA GLN A 57 -5.83 22.56 29.27
C GLN A 57 -7.28 23.08 29.37
N PRO A 58 -7.74 23.50 30.56
CA PRO A 58 -9.04 24.16 30.70
C PRO A 58 -9.05 25.48 29.91
N LEU A 59 -10.13 25.75 29.18
CA LEU A 59 -10.33 27.05 28.55
C LEU A 59 -11.10 27.96 29.52
N ALA A 60 -10.42 28.92 30.13
CA ALA A 60 -11.03 30.10 30.72
C ALA A 60 -10.82 31.29 29.75
N ASP A 61 -11.67 32.32 29.82
CA ASP A 61 -11.65 33.42 28.85
C ASP A 61 -10.29 34.15 28.75
N ASP A 62 -9.42 34.04 29.77
CA ASP A 62 -8.07 34.61 29.84
C ASP A 62 -6.96 33.56 30.12
N ALA A 63 -7.18 32.27 29.83
CA ALA A 63 -6.16 31.24 30.08
C ALA A 63 -5.01 31.34 29.05
N PRO A 64 -3.74 31.41 29.49
CA PRO A 64 -2.61 31.50 28.57
C PRO A 64 -2.47 30.22 27.74
N ILE A 65 -2.01 30.37 26.50
CA ILE A 65 -1.67 29.22 25.65
C ILE A 65 -0.36 28.63 26.19
N LEU A 66 -0.43 27.37 26.63
CA LEU A 66 0.74 26.64 27.10
C LEU A 66 1.52 26.04 25.93
N GLU A 67 2.81 26.39 25.86
CA GLU A 67 3.73 25.87 24.86
C GLU A 67 4.67 24.82 25.47
N PRO A 68 4.84 23.65 24.82
CA PRO A 68 5.77 22.64 25.28
C PRO A 68 7.23 23.01 24.96
N HIS A 69 8.03 23.18 26.01
CA HIS A 69 9.49 23.22 25.92
C HIS A 69 10.09 21.87 26.33
N CYS A 70 10.80 21.26 25.40
CA CYS A 70 11.40 19.95 25.59
C CYS A 70 12.92 20.07 25.81
N THR A 71 13.44 19.33 26.78
CA THR A 71 14.87 19.15 26.97
C THR A 71 15.20 17.67 27.10
N THR A 72 16.31 17.26 26.49
CA THR A 72 16.84 15.91 26.58
C THR A 72 18.00 15.87 27.59
N GLY A 73 18.27 14.71 28.17
CA GLY A 73 19.40 14.52 29.07
C GLY A 73 20.75 14.90 28.44
N PRO A 74 21.79 15.22 29.23
CA PRO A 74 23.07 15.78 28.76
C PRO A 74 23.90 14.88 27.83
N ARG A 75 23.45 13.64 27.56
CA ARG A 75 24.13 12.66 26.68
C ARG A 75 23.35 12.33 25.41
N THR A 76 22.17 12.92 25.21
CA THR A 76 21.23 12.58 24.13
C THR A 76 20.99 13.80 23.24
N GLY A 77 20.78 13.57 21.94
CA GLY A 77 20.76 14.63 20.92
C GLY A 77 19.65 15.68 21.10
N GLN A 78 19.61 16.67 20.20
CA GLN A 78 18.58 17.70 20.18
C GLN A 78 17.18 17.09 19.99
N CYS A 79 16.15 17.71 20.58
CA CYS A 79 14.75 17.41 20.30
C CYS A 79 14.09 18.59 19.57
N ARG A 80 13.19 18.28 18.63
CA ARG A 80 12.36 19.27 17.93
C ARG A 80 10.91 19.06 18.32
N VAL A 81 10.23 20.15 18.67
CA VAL A 81 8.80 20.14 19.01
C VAL A 81 8.02 20.69 17.83
N ILE A 82 6.95 20.01 17.46
CA ILE A 82 6.15 20.30 16.27
C ILE A 82 4.70 20.32 16.70
N HIS A 83 4.03 21.45 16.49
CA HIS A 83 2.58 21.52 16.66
C HIS A 83 1.92 20.83 15.47
N LEU A 84 1.02 19.89 15.74
CA LEU A 84 0.27 19.18 14.70
C LEU A 84 -1.07 19.90 14.47
N HIS A 85 -1.94 19.92 15.47
CA HIS A 85 -3.21 20.63 15.41
C HIS A 85 -3.74 20.94 16.82
N GLY A 86 -4.66 21.89 16.90
CA GLY A 86 -5.39 22.22 18.13
C GLY A 86 -6.89 22.06 17.93
N MET A 87 -7.60 21.66 18.98
CA MET A 87 -9.06 21.65 19.03
C MET A 87 -9.57 22.22 20.35
N GLU A 88 -10.68 22.95 20.27
CA GLU A 88 -11.46 23.31 21.44
C GLU A 88 -12.66 22.37 21.55
N LEU A 89 -12.85 21.80 22.74
CA LEU A 89 -13.95 20.92 23.06
C LEU A 89 -14.89 21.62 24.03
N LEU A 90 -16.17 21.65 23.69
CA LEU A 90 -17.25 22.02 24.59
C LEU A 90 -18.01 20.76 24.98
N HIS A 91 -17.90 20.34 26.24
CA HIS A 91 -18.63 19.18 26.75
C HIS A 91 -19.32 19.51 28.08
N ARG A 92 -20.64 19.31 28.16
CA ARG A 92 -21.43 19.46 29.41
C ARG A 92 -21.22 20.79 30.17
N GLY A 93 -20.95 21.89 29.45
CA GLY A 93 -20.84 23.24 30.02
C GLY A 93 -19.42 23.66 30.44
N TRP A 94 -18.39 22.85 30.19
CA TRP A 94 -16.99 23.26 30.33
C TRP A 94 -16.26 23.22 28.98
N ARG A 95 -15.33 24.17 28.80
CA ARG A 95 -14.47 24.30 27.62
C ARG A 95 -13.07 23.78 27.93
N GLN A 96 -12.49 23.06 27.00
CA GLN A 96 -11.16 22.48 27.12
C GLN A 96 -10.44 22.59 25.79
N ARG A 97 -9.16 22.94 25.80
CA ARG A 97 -8.32 22.91 24.60
C ARG A 97 -7.43 21.69 24.64
N ILE A 98 -7.31 21.04 23.50
CA ILE A 98 -6.38 19.95 23.27
C ILE A 98 -5.50 20.33 22.09
N ASP A 99 -4.20 20.43 22.33
CA ASP A 99 -3.20 20.65 21.29
C ASP A 99 -2.32 19.41 21.17
N ASP A 100 -2.30 18.81 19.97
CA ASP A 100 -1.47 17.65 19.65
C ASP A 100 -0.10 18.11 19.12
N TYR A 101 0.97 17.50 19.63
CA TYR A 101 2.35 17.79 19.25
C TYR A 101 3.14 16.50 18.96
N SER A 102 4.15 16.62 18.10
CA SER A 102 5.22 15.65 17.95
C SER A 102 6.50 16.18 18.57
N VAL A 103 7.13 15.36 19.43
CA VAL A 103 8.49 15.57 19.93
C VAL A 103 9.42 14.60 19.22
N VAL A 104 10.22 15.12 18.30
CA VAL A 104 11.17 14.34 17.51
C VAL A 104 12.51 14.30 18.24
N LEU A 105 12.92 13.11 18.64
CA LEU A 105 14.21 12.82 19.26
C LEU A 105 15.22 12.43 18.17
N SER A 106 16.28 13.22 18.00
CA SER A 106 17.28 12.99 16.94
C SER A 106 18.05 11.67 17.06
N ARG A 107 18.14 11.08 18.26
CA ARG A 107 18.79 9.79 18.52
C ARG A 107 18.11 9.07 19.68
N GLY A 108 17.60 7.87 19.39
CA GLY A 108 17.14 6.85 20.32
C GLY A 108 16.12 7.28 21.36
N PRO A 109 15.61 6.35 22.16
CA PRO A 109 14.92 6.71 23.40
C PRO A 109 15.92 7.42 24.34
N ALA A 110 15.51 8.57 24.84
CA ALA A 110 16.29 9.45 25.70
C ALA A 110 15.45 9.91 26.89
N ASP A 111 16.10 10.29 28.00
CA ASP A 111 15.37 10.98 29.08
C ASP A 111 14.87 12.32 28.54
N LEU A 112 13.56 12.51 28.56
CA LEU A 112 12.88 13.68 28.02
C LEU A 112 12.16 14.41 29.15
N THR A 113 12.43 15.70 29.31
CA THR A 113 11.64 16.58 30.16
C THR A 113 10.81 17.50 29.30
N ILE A 114 9.49 17.51 29.53
CA ILE A 114 8.57 18.45 28.89
C ILE A 114 8.10 19.44 29.95
N SER A 115 8.37 20.72 29.71
CA SER A 115 7.91 21.84 30.52
C SER A 115 6.83 22.59 29.74
N LEU A 116 5.62 22.67 30.27
CA LEU A 116 4.58 23.55 29.73
C LEU A 116 4.84 24.96 30.24
N VAL A 117 5.09 25.88 29.31
CA VAL A 117 5.41 27.27 29.61
C VAL A 117 4.26 28.15 29.16
N ASP A 118 3.86 29.06 30.03
CA ASP A 118 2.94 30.14 29.67
C ASP A 118 3.64 31.10 28.71
N GLY A 119 3.11 31.24 27.50
CA GLY A 119 3.68 32.08 26.45
C GLY A 119 3.77 33.56 26.79
N GLU A 120 2.96 34.07 27.72
CA GLU A 120 2.99 35.48 28.13
C GLU A 120 3.95 35.72 29.30
N SER A 121 3.87 34.89 30.35
CA SER A 121 4.68 35.09 31.57
C SER A 121 6.05 34.41 31.51
N GLY A 122 6.25 33.46 30.59
CA GLY A 122 7.43 32.60 30.53
C GLY A 122 7.57 31.64 31.71
N SER A 123 6.54 31.55 32.57
CA SER A 123 6.57 30.70 33.76
C SER A 123 6.23 29.24 33.41
N THR A 124 6.91 28.29 34.06
CA THR A 124 6.61 26.86 33.90
C THR A 124 5.40 26.48 34.74
N VAL A 125 4.33 26.04 34.08
CA VAL A 125 3.06 25.64 34.71
C VAL A 125 3.05 24.17 35.09
N LEU A 126 3.64 23.33 34.24
CA LEU A 126 3.78 21.89 34.47
C LEU A 126 5.16 21.46 33.99
N ARG A 127 5.81 20.58 34.74
CA ARG A 127 7.02 19.88 34.31
C ARG A 127 6.83 18.40 34.49
N GLN A 128 7.04 17.64 33.43
CA GLN A 128 6.89 16.19 33.43
C GLN A 128 8.12 15.53 32.81
N GLU A 129 8.65 14.52 33.50
CA GLU A 129 9.80 13.75 33.05
C GLU A 129 9.34 12.40 32.49
N PHE A 130 9.89 12.03 31.34
CA PHE A 130 9.66 10.78 30.63
C PHE A 130 11.00 10.05 30.53
N PRO A 131 11.24 9.05 31.40
CA PRO A 131 12.50 8.30 31.39
C PRO A 131 12.71 7.55 30.07
N ALA A 132 13.95 7.43 29.60
CA ALA A 132 14.30 6.72 28.37
C ALA A 132 13.71 5.30 28.33
N ARG A 133 13.72 4.60 29.46
CA ARG A 133 13.14 3.24 29.59
C ARG A 133 11.64 3.17 29.28
N GLN A 134 10.88 4.23 29.55
CA GLN A 134 9.45 4.30 29.27
C GLN A 134 9.23 4.49 27.76
N ILE A 135 9.97 5.42 27.16
CA ILE A 135 9.93 5.67 25.71
C ILE A 135 10.34 4.41 24.94
N ASP A 136 11.41 3.74 25.39
CA ASP A 136 11.90 2.49 24.81
C ASP A 136 10.89 1.33 24.94
N ALA A 137 10.13 1.26 26.03
CA ALA A 137 9.06 0.28 26.18
C ALA A 137 7.92 0.52 25.17
N LEU A 138 7.48 1.77 25.03
CA LEU A 138 6.44 2.15 24.05
C LEU A 138 6.92 1.96 22.60
N LEU A 139 8.20 2.24 22.31
CA LEU A 139 8.80 1.93 21.00
C LEU A 139 8.80 0.43 20.70
N ARG A 140 9.08 -0.42 21.69
CA ARG A 140 8.97 -1.88 21.51
C ARG A 140 7.53 -2.33 21.27
N GLU A 141 6.57 -1.75 21.96
CA GLU A 141 5.14 -2.02 21.72
C GLU A 141 4.75 -1.63 20.30
N PHE A 142 5.14 -0.44 19.83
CA PHE A 142 4.91 -0.01 18.45
C PHE A 142 5.58 -0.95 17.43
N ARG A 143 6.83 -1.36 17.66
CA ARG A 143 7.53 -2.33 16.78
C ARG A 143 6.83 -3.69 16.74
N ALA A 144 6.27 -4.14 17.86
CA ALA A 144 5.48 -5.38 17.89
C ALA A 144 4.15 -5.23 17.14
N GLN A 145 3.49 -4.05 17.23
CA GLN A 145 2.25 -3.75 16.51
C GLN A 145 2.49 -3.55 15.00
N SER A 146 3.64 -3.04 14.62
CA SER A 146 4.03 -2.81 13.20
C SER A 146 4.81 -3.97 12.58
N CYS A 147 4.97 -5.08 13.31
CA CYS A 147 5.61 -6.29 12.79
C CYS A 147 4.70 -6.95 11.75
N ASN A 148 5.06 -6.83 10.48
CA ASN A 148 4.32 -7.40 9.36
C ASN A 148 4.44 -8.95 9.33
N ALA A 149 3.64 -9.61 8.48
CA ALA A 149 3.60 -11.07 8.41
C ALA A 149 4.92 -11.73 7.98
N TYR A 150 5.74 -11.06 7.16
CA TYR A 150 7.01 -11.61 6.67
C TYR A 150 8.03 -11.80 7.81
N ASP A 151 8.01 -10.87 8.77
CA ASP A 151 8.92 -10.86 9.93
C ASP A 151 8.35 -11.58 11.17
N ASP A 152 7.14 -12.14 11.09
CA ASP A 152 6.50 -12.80 12.23
C ASP A 152 7.11 -14.17 12.52
N THR A 153 7.77 -14.28 13.68
CA THR A 153 8.43 -15.51 14.13
C THR A 153 7.48 -16.68 14.42
N ASN A 154 6.17 -16.44 14.50
CA ASN A 154 5.16 -17.45 14.79
C ASN A 154 4.53 -18.05 13.52
N TYR A 155 4.98 -17.66 12.33
CA TYR A 155 4.42 -18.15 11.06
C TYR A 155 4.38 -19.68 10.97
N ALA A 156 5.45 -20.38 11.36
CA ALA A 156 5.50 -21.84 11.29
C ALA A 156 4.38 -22.53 12.08
N ASP A 157 3.98 -21.96 13.21
CA ASP A 157 2.89 -22.51 14.03
C ASP A 157 1.52 -22.07 13.52
N TRP A 158 1.43 -20.87 12.94
CA TRP A 158 0.26 -20.42 12.18
C TRP A 158 -0.03 -21.36 11.00
N ALA A 159 0.96 -21.64 10.15
CA ALA A 159 0.82 -22.46 8.95
C ALA A 159 0.35 -23.90 9.29
N LYS A 160 0.91 -24.50 10.34
CA LYS A 160 0.47 -25.83 10.82
C LYS A 160 -1.01 -25.85 11.20
N ARG A 161 -1.49 -24.82 11.91
CA ARG A 161 -2.90 -24.72 12.30
C ARG A 161 -3.80 -24.53 11.09
N ARG A 162 -3.42 -23.62 10.18
CA ARG A 162 -4.16 -23.36 8.93
C ARG A 162 -4.29 -24.64 8.09
N ASN A 163 -3.20 -25.39 7.91
CA ASN A 163 -3.19 -26.64 7.16
C ASN A 163 -4.06 -27.72 7.83
N ALA A 164 -4.05 -27.82 9.16
CA ALA A 164 -4.92 -28.74 9.89
C ALA A 164 -6.42 -28.40 9.69
N THR A 165 -6.78 -27.12 9.77
CA THR A 165 -8.16 -26.65 9.52
C THR A 165 -8.60 -26.94 8.08
N ARG A 166 -7.73 -26.68 7.10
CA ARG A 166 -7.99 -26.99 5.68
C ARG A 166 -8.24 -28.47 5.45
N ALA A 167 -7.38 -29.34 5.99
CA ALA A 167 -7.52 -30.78 5.88
C ALA A 167 -8.86 -31.30 6.43
N ILE A 168 -9.39 -30.69 7.49
CA ILE A 168 -10.72 -31.02 8.04
C ILE A 168 -11.84 -30.55 7.10
N ALA A 169 -11.79 -29.30 6.64
CA ALA A 169 -12.83 -28.74 5.77
C ALA A 169 -12.97 -29.48 4.42
N GLN A 170 -11.90 -30.12 3.96
CA GLN A 170 -11.84 -30.77 2.65
C GLN A 170 -12.05 -32.28 2.69
N ALA A 171 -11.99 -32.92 3.87
CA ALA A 171 -12.40 -34.32 4.01
C ALA A 171 -13.90 -34.54 3.65
N GLU A 172 -14.65 -33.46 3.44
CA GLU A 172 -16.08 -33.45 3.10
C GLU A 172 -16.36 -33.12 1.62
N GLN A 173 -15.34 -32.87 0.77
CA GLN A 173 -15.50 -32.50 -0.64
C GLN A 173 -14.64 -33.36 -1.59
N ASP A 174 -15.28 -34.30 -2.29
CA ASP A 174 -14.67 -35.12 -3.38
C ASP A 174 -14.86 -34.42 -4.74
N ASP A 175 -14.38 -33.18 -4.86
CA ASP A 175 -14.45 -32.48 -6.15
C ASP A 175 -13.24 -32.87 -7.01
N THR A 176 -13.51 -33.31 -8.24
CA THR A 176 -12.48 -33.75 -9.19
C THR A 176 -12.65 -33.00 -10.49
N SER A 177 -11.52 -32.56 -11.06
CA SER A 177 -11.47 -31.84 -12.32
C SER A 177 -10.75 -32.67 -13.38
N ASP A 178 -11.26 -32.61 -14.61
CA ASP A 178 -10.64 -33.23 -15.78
C ASP A 178 -9.50 -32.38 -16.37
N SER A 179 -9.27 -31.17 -15.84
CA SER A 179 -8.19 -30.29 -16.29
C SER A 179 -6.83 -30.97 -16.17
N LEU A 180 -6.00 -30.80 -17.21
CA LEU A 180 -4.62 -31.25 -17.23
C LEU A 180 -3.68 -30.10 -16.88
N PHE A 181 -2.84 -30.27 -15.88
CA PHE A 181 -1.78 -29.32 -15.53
C PHE A 181 -0.41 -29.83 -15.99
N SER A 182 0.34 -29.02 -16.74
CA SER A 182 1.72 -29.31 -17.11
C SER A 182 2.70 -28.61 -16.17
N LEU A 183 3.52 -29.39 -15.48
CA LEU A 183 4.50 -28.88 -14.53
C LEU A 183 5.90 -29.03 -15.11
N VAL A 184 6.49 -27.91 -15.51
CA VAL A 184 7.83 -27.86 -16.11
C VAL A 184 8.88 -27.87 -15.02
N VAL A 185 9.80 -28.84 -15.08
CA VAL A 185 10.92 -28.97 -14.15
C VAL A 185 12.22 -28.75 -14.92
N PRO A 186 12.84 -27.56 -14.85
CA PRO A 186 14.07 -27.26 -15.58
C PRO A 186 15.29 -27.93 -14.93
N VAL A 187 16.17 -28.51 -15.73
CA VAL A 187 17.41 -29.19 -15.29
C VAL A 187 18.60 -28.59 -16.04
N GLU A 188 19.36 -27.74 -15.34
CA GLU A 188 20.54 -27.06 -15.90
C GLU A 188 21.84 -27.81 -15.68
N SER A 189 21.90 -28.64 -14.64
CA SER A 189 23.12 -29.29 -14.17
C SER A 189 22.79 -30.64 -13.52
N ALA A 190 23.78 -31.27 -12.90
CA ALA A 190 23.68 -32.61 -12.32
C ALA A 190 22.43 -32.80 -11.44
N ILE A 191 21.79 -33.96 -11.61
CA ILE A 191 20.53 -34.28 -10.93
C ILE A 191 20.84 -34.84 -9.54
N GLY A 192 20.12 -34.37 -8.52
CA GLY A 192 20.28 -34.82 -7.13
C GLY A 192 19.01 -34.70 -6.31
N ASP A 193 19.13 -34.84 -4.99
CA ASP A 193 18.00 -34.84 -4.04
C ASP A 193 16.95 -33.73 -4.30
N PRO A 194 17.34 -32.46 -4.55
CA PRO A 194 16.36 -31.39 -4.81
C PRO A 194 15.38 -31.71 -5.95
N PHE A 195 15.85 -32.33 -7.03
CA PHE A 195 15.02 -32.72 -8.15
C PHE A 195 13.99 -33.80 -7.75
N PHE A 196 14.43 -34.79 -6.97
CA PHE A 196 13.53 -35.86 -6.49
C PHE A 196 12.52 -35.35 -5.48
N ASP A 197 12.88 -34.40 -4.61
CA ASP A 197 11.92 -33.77 -3.69
C ASP A 197 10.80 -33.07 -4.45
N THR A 198 11.16 -32.32 -5.49
CA THR A 198 10.20 -31.65 -6.37
C THR A 198 9.28 -32.66 -7.04
N LEU A 199 9.83 -33.68 -7.71
CA LEU A 199 9.03 -34.73 -8.36
C LEU A 199 8.13 -35.48 -7.36
N ALA A 200 8.62 -35.75 -6.15
CA ALA A 200 7.83 -36.39 -5.11
C ALA A 200 6.63 -35.52 -4.67
N SER A 201 6.80 -34.20 -4.60
CA SER A 201 5.69 -33.28 -4.29
C SER A 201 4.67 -33.17 -5.42
N ILE A 202 5.12 -33.24 -6.68
CA ILE A 202 4.25 -33.32 -7.86
C ILE A 202 3.48 -34.65 -7.87
N ALA A 203 4.15 -35.75 -7.58
CA ALA A 203 3.55 -37.08 -7.55
C ALA A 203 2.40 -37.22 -6.52
N GLN A 204 2.40 -36.37 -5.49
CA GLN A 204 1.39 -36.35 -4.44
C GLN A 204 0.14 -35.52 -4.78
N GLN A 205 0.13 -34.77 -5.88
CA GLN A 205 -1.00 -33.92 -6.27
C GLN A 205 -2.25 -34.76 -6.56
N ARG A 206 -3.41 -34.25 -6.13
CA ARG A 206 -4.72 -34.91 -6.22
C ARG A 206 -5.77 -33.99 -6.86
N GLY A 207 -6.90 -34.57 -7.23
CA GLY A 207 -8.08 -33.83 -7.69
C GLY A 207 -8.04 -33.37 -9.15
N CYS A 208 -6.90 -33.53 -9.83
CA CYS A 208 -6.72 -33.13 -11.23
C CYS A 208 -5.76 -34.09 -11.95
N ARG A 209 -5.75 -34.03 -13.29
CA ARG A 209 -4.71 -34.69 -14.09
C ARG A 209 -3.47 -33.80 -14.14
N TRP A 210 -2.30 -34.42 -14.17
CA TRP A 210 -1.04 -33.69 -14.32
C TRP A 210 -0.04 -34.47 -15.15
N GLU A 211 0.88 -33.73 -15.76
CA GLU A 211 2.12 -34.24 -16.34
C GLU A 211 3.30 -33.41 -15.81
N ALA A 212 4.46 -34.04 -15.68
CA ALA A 212 5.72 -33.38 -15.37
C ALA A 212 6.62 -33.41 -16.60
N ILE A 213 7.07 -32.24 -17.03
CA ILE A 213 7.89 -32.06 -18.23
C ILE A 213 9.28 -31.67 -17.77
N VAL A 214 10.22 -32.61 -17.88
CA VAL A 214 11.62 -32.37 -17.59
C VAL A 214 12.26 -31.75 -18.81
N ALA A 215 12.60 -30.46 -18.72
CA ALA A 215 13.34 -29.74 -19.76
C ALA A 215 14.80 -29.64 -19.31
N ALA A 216 15.73 -30.10 -20.14
CA ALA A 216 17.14 -30.18 -19.79
C ALA A 216 18.02 -29.48 -20.82
N SER A 217 19.15 -28.95 -20.36
CA SER A 217 20.20 -28.49 -21.27
C SER A 217 20.81 -29.65 -22.05
N GLU A 218 21.43 -29.35 -23.20
CA GLU A 218 22.15 -30.34 -24.02
C GLU A 218 23.14 -31.19 -23.20
N ASP A 219 23.82 -30.57 -22.23
CA ASP A 219 24.88 -31.22 -21.43
C ASP A 219 24.36 -32.32 -20.49
N VAL A 220 23.11 -32.22 -20.04
CA VAL A 220 22.52 -33.13 -19.05
C VAL A 220 21.28 -33.85 -19.57
N TYR A 221 20.95 -33.68 -20.85
CA TYR A 221 19.74 -34.26 -21.45
C TYR A 221 19.73 -35.79 -21.39
N ASP A 222 20.84 -36.43 -21.78
CA ASP A 222 20.92 -37.90 -21.81
C ASP A 222 20.85 -38.49 -20.38
N GLU A 223 21.46 -37.82 -19.40
CA GLU A 223 21.37 -38.19 -17.98
C GLU A 223 19.94 -38.06 -17.47
N ALA A 224 19.30 -36.91 -17.75
CA ALA A 224 17.91 -36.65 -17.40
C ALA A 224 16.94 -37.64 -18.06
N ALA A 225 17.13 -37.93 -19.35
CA ALA A 225 16.30 -38.86 -20.10
C ALA A 225 16.41 -40.29 -19.57
N ALA A 226 17.63 -40.76 -19.28
CA ALA A 226 17.85 -42.06 -18.66
C ALA A 226 17.19 -42.15 -17.28
N LEU A 227 17.29 -41.08 -16.48
CA LEU A 227 16.64 -41.01 -15.18
C LEU A 227 15.11 -41.03 -15.29
N VAL A 228 14.53 -40.18 -16.14
CA VAL A 228 13.08 -40.13 -16.37
C VAL A 228 12.55 -41.49 -16.83
N ALA A 229 13.25 -42.16 -17.75
CA ALA A 229 12.89 -43.51 -18.16
C ALA A 229 12.93 -44.53 -17.00
N SER A 230 13.88 -44.38 -16.08
CA SER A 230 14.01 -45.26 -14.91
C SER A 230 12.91 -45.08 -13.86
N LEU A 231 12.23 -43.93 -13.83
CA LEU A 231 11.12 -43.67 -12.90
C LEU A 231 9.88 -44.55 -13.19
N GLY A 232 9.68 -44.93 -14.47
CA GLY A 232 8.55 -45.77 -14.89
C GLY A 232 7.17 -45.12 -14.75
N ASP A 233 7.08 -43.82 -14.49
CA ASP A 233 5.82 -43.06 -14.43
C ASP A 233 5.58 -42.36 -15.77
N ALA A 234 4.56 -42.80 -16.51
CA ALA A 234 4.22 -42.25 -17.83
C ALA A 234 3.78 -40.77 -17.80
N ARG A 235 3.48 -40.22 -16.62
CA ARG A 235 3.17 -38.79 -16.45
C ARG A 235 4.41 -37.93 -16.38
N VAL A 236 5.59 -38.51 -16.17
CA VAL A 236 6.87 -37.80 -16.16
C VAL A 236 7.58 -38.06 -17.48
N ARG A 237 7.86 -37.01 -18.25
CA ARG A 237 8.48 -37.13 -19.58
C ARG A 237 9.51 -36.03 -19.82
N MET A 238 10.40 -36.28 -20.77
CA MET A 238 11.31 -35.26 -21.28
C MET A 238 10.59 -34.29 -22.20
N ALA A 239 11.04 -33.04 -22.25
CA ALA A 239 10.80 -32.17 -23.40
C ALA A 239 11.46 -32.83 -24.64
N GLY A 240 10.74 -32.90 -25.75
CA GLY A 240 11.16 -33.64 -26.95
C GLY A 240 12.39 -33.08 -27.68
N SER A 241 12.98 -31.99 -27.17
CA SER A 241 14.18 -31.34 -27.69
C SER A 241 15.08 -30.88 -26.55
N THR A 242 16.38 -30.84 -26.81
CA THR A 242 17.36 -30.17 -25.94
C THR A 242 17.21 -28.65 -26.05
N ALA A 243 17.69 -27.94 -25.03
CA ALA A 243 17.83 -26.49 -25.06
C ALA A 243 19.31 -26.09 -24.86
N PRO A 244 19.72 -24.90 -25.34
CA PRO A 244 20.99 -24.29 -24.93
C PRO A 244 21.11 -24.28 -23.39
N ALA A 245 22.34 -24.26 -22.87
CA ALA A 245 22.62 -24.21 -21.43
C ALA A 245 22.31 -22.85 -20.78
N HIS A 246 21.10 -22.33 -21.04
CA HIS A 246 20.53 -21.08 -20.56
C HIS A 246 19.18 -21.38 -19.92
N ARG A 247 19.02 -21.02 -18.63
CA ARG A 247 17.81 -21.29 -17.84
C ARG A 247 16.53 -20.83 -18.54
N ALA A 248 16.53 -19.61 -19.06
CA ALA A 248 15.38 -19.02 -19.75
C ALA A 248 14.93 -19.89 -20.93
N HIS A 249 15.88 -20.39 -21.73
CA HIS A 249 15.61 -21.23 -22.90
C HIS A 249 15.13 -22.63 -22.51
N ILE A 250 15.69 -23.22 -21.45
CA ILE A 250 15.25 -24.51 -20.92
C ILE A 250 13.79 -24.42 -20.46
N ILE A 251 13.46 -23.35 -19.73
CA ILE A 251 12.09 -23.10 -19.23
C ILE A 251 11.13 -22.88 -20.40
N GLU A 252 11.46 -22.02 -21.37
CA GLU A 252 10.61 -21.80 -22.55
C GLU A 252 10.39 -23.11 -23.33
N THR A 253 11.43 -23.95 -23.47
CA THR A 253 11.32 -25.26 -24.13
C THR A 253 10.32 -26.16 -23.42
N GLY A 254 10.35 -26.20 -22.09
CA GLY A 254 9.38 -26.95 -21.30
C GLY A 254 7.96 -26.40 -21.41
N LEU A 255 7.80 -25.07 -21.31
CA LEU A 255 6.49 -24.41 -21.42
C LEU A 255 5.86 -24.62 -22.80
N ARG A 256 6.65 -24.62 -23.87
CA ARG A 256 6.17 -24.91 -25.23
C ARG A 256 5.83 -26.37 -25.47
N ALA A 257 6.42 -27.28 -24.70
CA ALA A 257 6.13 -28.70 -24.77
C ALA A 257 4.90 -29.12 -23.93
N ALA A 258 4.27 -28.19 -23.21
CA ALA A 258 3.10 -28.45 -22.36
C ALA A 258 1.85 -28.82 -23.15
N ASP A 259 1.19 -29.91 -22.76
CA ASP A 259 -0.08 -30.37 -23.34
C ASP A 259 -1.30 -30.00 -22.45
N GLY A 260 -1.05 -29.50 -21.25
CA GLY A 260 -2.07 -29.15 -20.26
C GLY A 260 -2.84 -27.88 -20.60
N ASP A 261 -4.00 -27.73 -19.97
CA ASP A 261 -4.82 -26.51 -20.04
C ASP A 261 -4.09 -25.31 -19.42
N PHE A 262 -3.28 -25.59 -18.39
CA PHE A 262 -2.38 -24.66 -17.73
C PHE A 262 -0.98 -25.26 -17.59
N ALA A 263 0.03 -24.41 -17.67
CA ALA A 263 1.42 -24.79 -17.42
C ALA A 263 2.06 -23.88 -16.36
N ALA A 264 2.87 -24.47 -15.48
CA ALA A 264 3.64 -23.77 -14.46
C ALA A 264 5.07 -24.33 -14.38
N VAL A 265 6.00 -23.53 -13.88
CA VAL A 265 7.40 -23.91 -13.67
C VAL A 265 7.62 -24.24 -12.20
N VAL A 266 8.23 -25.40 -11.91
CA VAL A 266 8.60 -25.81 -10.55
C VAL A 266 10.11 -26.01 -10.51
N MET A 267 10.81 -25.13 -9.79
CA MET A 267 12.26 -25.18 -9.72
C MET A 267 12.73 -26.39 -8.89
N PRO A 268 13.81 -27.09 -9.29
CA PRO A 268 14.35 -28.20 -8.51
C PRO A 268 14.70 -27.80 -7.08
N GLY A 269 14.10 -28.49 -6.12
CA GLY A 269 14.24 -28.28 -4.67
C GLY A 269 13.07 -27.57 -4.01
N ASP A 270 12.25 -26.89 -4.80
CA ASP A 270 10.98 -26.32 -4.36
C ASP A 270 9.89 -27.40 -4.37
N THR A 271 8.88 -27.25 -3.52
CA THR A 271 7.84 -28.27 -3.34
C THR A 271 6.46 -27.66 -3.35
N LEU A 272 5.49 -28.40 -3.88
CA LEU A 272 4.08 -28.01 -3.87
C LEU A 272 3.39 -28.48 -2.59
N ASP A 273 2.43 -27.69 -2.09
CA ASP A 273 1.43 -28.18 -1.16
C ASP A 273 0.65 -29.34 -1.79
N ALA A 274 0.27 -30.36 -1.01
CA ALA A 274 -0.36 -31.57 -1.53
C ALA A 274 -1.69 -31.33 -2.26
N GLN A 275 -2.31 -30.16 -2.08
CA GLN A 275 -3.57 -29.76 -2.66
C GLN A 275 -3.44 -28.61 -3.66
N CYS A 276 -2.22 -28.25 -4.06
CA CYS A 276 -1.96 -27.14 -4.98
C CYS A 276 -2.83 -27.21 -6.23
N LEU A 277 -2.78 -28.32 -6.98
CA LEU A 277 -3.53 -28.42 -8.25
C LEU A 277 -5.05 -28.42 -8.05
N LEU A 278 -5.55 -29.01 -6.96
CA LEU A 278 -6.98 -28.98 -6.62
C LEU A 278 -7.46 -27.54 -6.42
N HIS A 279 -6.70 -26.73 -5.65
CA HIS A 279 -7.07 -25.34 -5.37
C HIS A 279 -7.01 -24.46 -6.60
N ILE A 280 -5.94 -24.62 -7.40
CA ILE A 280 -5.81 -23.91 -8.67
C ILE A 280 -6.95 -24.27 -9.61
N SER A 281 -7.31 -25.57 -9.71
CA SER A 281 -8.45 -26.01 -10.51
C SER A 281 -9.78 -25.45 -10.05
N GLN A 282 -10.04 -25.45 -8.74
CA GLN A 282 -11.28 -24.92 -8.18
C GLN A 282 -11.40 -23.42 -8.46
N PHE A 283 -10.30 -22.69 -8.29
CA PHE A 283 -10.24 -21.27 -8.60
C PHE A 283 -10.43 -21.02 -10.11
N ALA A 284 -9.72 -21.76 -10.95
CA ALA A 284 -9.84 -21.69 -12.41
C ALA A 284 -11.27 -22.00 -12.90
N ALA A 285 -12.06 -22.80 -12.17
CA ALA A 285 -13.46 -23.05 -12.50
C ALA A 285 -14.40 -21.87 -12.18
N THR A 286 -13.96 -20.88 -11.41
CA THR A 286 -14.78 -19.71 -11.05
C THR A 286 -14.82 -18.63 -12.13
N GLY A 287 -13.90 -18.68 -13.09
CA GLY A 287 -13.79 -17.68 -14.15
C GLY A 287 -12.78 -18.06 -15.23
N ASN A 288 -12.76 -17.33 -16.33
CA ASN A 288 -11.80 -17.56 -17.40
C ASN A 288 -10.50 -16.80 -17.10
N TYR A 289 -9.55 -17.46 -16.43
CA TYR A 289 -8.25 -16.89 -16.09
C TYR A 289 -7.19 -17.29 -17.12
N ASP A 290 -6.40 -16.31 -17.56
CA ASP A 290 -5.26 -16.54 -18.45
C ASP A 290 -3.97 -16.83 -17.67
N PHE A 291 -3.87 -16.26 -16.46
CA PHE A 291 -2.71 -16.42 -15.58
C PHE A 291 -3.16 -16.49 -14.12
N ILE A 292 -2.68 -17.47 -13.38
CA ILE A 292 -3.07 -17.69 -11.97
C ILE A 292 -1.80 -17.82 -11.12
N TYR A 293 -1.68 -17.02 -10.06
CA TYR A 293 -0.62 -17.14 -9.07
C TYR A 293 -1.18 -17.39 -7.67
N CYS A 294 -0.32 -17.83 -6.76
CA CYS A 294 -0.69 -18.11 -5.37
C CYS A 294 0.33 -17.55 -4.37
N ASP A 295 -0.03 -17.58 -3.10
CA ASP A 295 0.89 -17.28 -2.01
C ASP A 295 1.98 -18.36 -1.91
N GLU A 296 3.10 -17.98 -1.31
CA GLU A 296 4.24 -18.87 -1.13
C GLU A 296 4.99 -18.58 0.16
N ASP A 297 5.80 -19.52 0.60
CA ASP A 297 6.73 -19.35 1.70
C ASP A 297 8.07 -20.06 1.40
N SER A 298 8.94 -20.19 2.39
CA SER A 298 10.20 -20.90 2.26
C SER A 298 10.40 -21.94 3.35
N TRP A 299 10.95 -23.10 3.00
CA TRP A 299 11.50 -24.03 3.97
C TRP A 299 12.69 -23.41 4.70
N ASP A 300 12.84 -23.74 5.97
CA ASP A 300 14.08 -23.51 6.71
C ASP A 300 15.20 -24.44 6.19
N ALA A 301 16.46 -24.12 6.54
CA ALA A 301 17.61 -24.91 6.09
C ALA A 301 17.54 -26.40 6.50
N THR A 302 16.74 -26.73 7.53
CA THR A 302 16.55 -28.11 8.00
C THR A 302 15.37 -28.83 7.34
N ARG A 303 14.56 -28.13 6.53
CA ARG A 303 13.28 -28.59 5.96
C ARG A 303 12.32 -29.17 7.01
N ARG A 304 12.30 -28.58 8.20
CA ARG A 304 11.39 -28.97 9.30
C ARG A 304 10.32 -27.92 9.56
N ARG A 305 10.54 -26.69 9.11
CA ARG A 305 9.64 -25.55 9.34
C ARG A 305 9.59 -24.67 8.11
N VAL A 306 8.45 -24.03 7.91
CA VAL A 306 8.30 -22.95 6.94
C VAL A 306 8.51 -21.59 7.60
N GLU A 307 9.05 -20.64 6.85
CA GLU A 307 9.33 -19.27 7.24
C GLU A 307 9.04 -18.30 6.08
N ARG A 308 9.00 -17.00 6.37
CA ARG A 308 8.95 -15.92 5.37
C ARG A 308 7.74 -16.01 4.41
N PRO A 309 6.51 -15.93 4.94
CA PRO A 309 5.33 -15.94 4.08
C PRO A 309 5.29 -14.72 3.17
N LEU A 310 4.98 -14.97 1.91
CA LEU A 310 4.65 -13.97 0.90
C LEU A 310 3.15 -14.09 0.61
N PHE A 311 2.35 -13.38 1.41
CA PHE A 311 0.92 -13.19 1.20
C PHE A 311 0.72 -12.04 0.23
N LYS A 312 0.40 -12.37 -1.02
CA LYS A 312 0.37 -11.45 -2.14
C LYS A 312 -0.99 -10.74 -2.20
N PRO A 313 -1.05 -9.48 -2.68
CA PRO A 313 -2.32 -8.86 -3.04
C PRO A 313 -2.90 -9.52 -4.30
N ASP A 314 -4.16 -9.22 -4.62
CA ASP A 314 -4.67 -9.42 -5.98
C ASP A 314 -3.88 -8.60 -7.01
N TRP A 315 -4.13 -8.85 -8.31
CA TRP A 315 -3.35 -8.28 -9.42
C TRP A 315 -3.11 -6.78 -9.26
N ASN A 316 -1.84 -6.39 -9.24
CA ASN A 316 -1.38 -5.04 -8.96
C ASN A 316 -0.20 -4.70 -9.90
N ARG A 317 -0.47 -3.90 -10.92
CA ARG A 317 0.46 -3.63 -12.01
C ARG A 317 1.60 -2.74 -11.54
N ASP A 318 1.28 -1.68 -10.80
CA ASP A 318 2.31 -0.78 -10.27
C ASP A 318 3.23 -1.49 -9.28
N PHE A 319 2.69 -2.45 -8.51
CA PHE A 319 3.52 -3.26 -7.63
C PHE A 319 4.38 -4.28 -8.39
N LEU A 320 3.87 -4.83 -9.50
CA LEU A 320 4.68 -5.64 -10.41
C LEU A 320 5.85 -4.82 -10.97
N TYR A 321 5.64 -3.56 -11.35
CA TYR A 321 6.71 -2.67 -11.82
C TYR A 321 7.70 -2.30 -10.72
N ALA A 322 7.26 -2.21 -9.47
CA ALA A 322 8.15 -1.99 -8.33
C ALA A 322 8.97 -3.24 -7.97
N ARG A 323 8.44 -4.44 -8.20
CA ARG A 323 9.12 -5.72 -7.94
C ARG A 323 8.36 -6.92 -8.53
N ASN A 324 9.07 -8.01 -8.80
CA ASN A 324 8.42 -9.30 -9.04
C ASN A 324 7.79 -9.86 -7.74
N TYR A 325 6.57 -9.44 -7.41
CA TYR A 325 5.83 -9.97 -6.27
C TYR A 325 5.11 -11.29 -6.59
N ILE A 326 4.92 -11.62 -7.87
CA ILE A 326 4.29 -12.85 -8.35
C ILE A 326 5.19 -14.06 -8.08
N GLY A 327 6.50 -13.90 -8.29
CA GLY A 327 7.50 -14.95 -8.09
C GLY A 327 7.54 -15.96 -9.24
N SER A 328 8.22 -17.08 -9.01
CA SER A 328 8.53 -18.08 -10.05
C SER A 328 7.43 -19.11 -10.28
N PHE A 329 6.43 -19.21 -9.39
CA PHE A 329 5.37 -20.20 -9.48
C PHE A 329 4.03 -19.55 -9.77
N ALA A 330 3.61 -19.68 -11.03
CA ALA A 330 2.32 -19.26 -11.54
C ALA A 330 1.94 -20.12 -12.75
N PHE A 331 0.65 -20.23 -13.00
CA PHE A 331 0.04 -21.03 -14.04
C PHE A 331 -0.39 -20.13 -15.20
N ALA A 332 0.22 -20.30 -16.37
CA ALA A 332 -0.22 -19.67 -17.60
C ALA A 332 -1.12 -20.63 -18.39
N SER A 333 -2.23 -20.13 -18.92
CA SER A 333 -3.10 -20.93 -19.78
C SER A 333 -2.38 -21.28 -21.07
N ALA A 334 -2.68 -22.46 -21.64
CA ALA A 334 -2.10 -22.85 -22.91
C ALA A 334 -2.50 -21.88 -24.05
N ALA A 335 -3.66 -21.23 -23.94
CA ALA A 335 -4.08 -20.20 -24.87
C ALA A 335 -3.16 -18.98 -24.82
N LEU A 336 -2.84 -18.50 -23.61
CA LEU A 336 -1.93 -17.38 -23.39
C LEU A 336 -0.50 -17.71 -23.86
N LEU A 337 0.04 -18.88 -23.50
CA LEU A 337 1.40 -19.26 -23.92
C LEU A 337 1.56 -19.31 -25.44
N ARG A 338 0.48 -19.61 -26.19
CA ARG A 338 0.48 -19.60 -27.65
C ARG A 338 0.48 -18.19 -28.25
N THR A 339 0.07 -17.15 -27.53
CA THR A 339 0.15 -15.77 -28.02
C THR A 339 1.56 -15.20 -27.92
N LEU A 340 2.39 -15.75 -27.01
CA LEU A 340 3.76 -15.29 -26.81
C LEU A 340 4.69 -15.67 -27.98
N ALA A 341 5.40 -14.68 -28.50
CA ALA A 341 6.36 -14.83 -29.59
C ALA A 341 7.48 -15.83 -29.25
N PRO A 342 8.05 -16.57 -30.23
CA PRO A 342 9.24 -17.39 -30.01
C PRO A 342 10.40 -16.61 -29.38
N GLY A 343 11.08 -17.20 -28.39
CA GLY A 343 12.14 -16.54 -27.64
C GLY A 343 11.61 -15.43 -26.72
N PHE A 344 10.44 -15.67 -26.10
CA PHE A 344 9.86 -14.70 -25.16
C PHE A 344 10.60 -14.68 -23.82
N LEU A 345 11.42 -15.69 -23.53
CA LEU A 345 12.38 -15.68 -22.43
C LEU A 345 13.80 -15.61 -22.95
N SER A 346 14.58 -14.66 -22.43
CA SER A 346 15.98 -14.46 -22.80
C SER A 346 16.88 -14.13 -21.61
N ILE A 347 16.31 -13.84 -20.44
CA ILE A 347 17.04 -13.37 -19.26
C ILE A 347 17.11 -14.47 -18.19
N ASP A 348 18.26 -15.12 -18.03
CA ASP A 348 18.42 -16.31 -17.18
C ASP A 348 18.20 -16.06 -15.68
N ASP A 349 18.63 -14.91 -15.16
CA ASP A 349 18.54 -14.55 -13.73
C ASP A 349 17.25 -13.82 -13.34
N ALA A 350 16.36 -13.57 -14.31
CA ALA A 350 15.06 -12.92 -14.11
C ALA A 350 13.95 -13.46 -15.04
N TRP A 351 14.07 -14.71 -15.48
CA TRP A 351 13.12 -15.35 -16.40
C TRP A 351 11.68 -15.32 -15.88
N ASP A 352 11.50 -15.39 -14.56
CA ASP A 352 10.20 -15.38 -13.90
C ASP A 352 9.55 -14.00 -13.96
N TYR A 353 10.36 -12.95 -13.79
CA TYR A 353 9.91 -11.58 -13.93
C TYR A 353 9.66 -11.22 -15.40
N GLU A 354 10.53 -11.65 -16.32
CA GLU A 354 10.30 -11.51 -17.76
C GLU A 354 9.00 -12.20 -18.16
N LEU A 355 8.76 -13.44 -17.71
CA LEU A 355 7.51 -14.17 -17.94
C LEU A 355 6.32 -13.38 -17.41
N ALA A 356 6.35 -12.95 -16.15
CA ALA A 356 5.28 -12.17 -15.52
C ALA A 356 4.95 -10.87 -16.28
N LEU A 357 5.98 -10.17 -16.76
CA LEU A 357 5.82 -8.96 -17.57
C LEU A 357 5.22 -9.27 -18.95
N ARG A 358 5.72 -10.31 -19.64
CA ARG A 358 5.21 -10.75 -20.95
C ARG A 358 3.74 -11.18 -20.87
N VAL A 359 3.38 -11.97 -19.86
CA VAL A 359 1.97 -12.39 -19.69
C VAL A 359 1.08 -11.20 -19.35
N SER A 360 1.57 -10.21 -18.59
CA SER A 360 0.79 -9.00 -18.27
C SER A 360 0.48 -8.10 -19.47
N GLU A 361 1.23 -8.26 -20.57
CA GLU A 361 1.00 -7.55 -21.83
C GLU A 361 -0.19 -8.14 -22.62
N GLU A 362 -0.43 -9.46 -22.48
CA GLU A 362 -1.37 -10.22 -23.32
C GLU A 362 -2.58 -10.80 -22.56
N ALA A 363 -2.47 -10.97 -21.24
CA ALA A 363 -3.51 -11.58 -20.41
C ALA A 363 -4.71 -10.63 -20.23
N HIS A 364 -5.93 -11.16 -20.38
CA HIS A 364 -7.17 -10.44 -20.13
C HIS A 364 -7.61 -10.56 -18.67
N SER A 365 -7.30 -11.70 -18.04
CA SER A 365 -7.66 -11.97 -16.65
C SER A 365 -6.52 -12.64 -15.91
N ILE A 366 -6.09 -12.01 -14.83
CA ILE A 366 -5.06 -12.52 -13.92
C ILE A 366 -5.73 -12.77 -12.56
N GLY A 367 -5.55 -13.98 -12.05
CA GLY A 367 -6.16 -14.43 -10.81
C GLY A 367 -5.15 -14.72 -9.72
N HIS A 368 -5.56 -14.49 -8.48
CA HIS A 368 -4.77 -14.77 -7.30
C HIS A 368 -5.50 -15.77 -6.41
N VAL A 369 -4.82 -16.85 -6.05
CA VAL A 369 -5.27 -17.82 -5.04
C VAL A 369 -4.57 -17.50 -3.72
N PRO A 370 -5.27 -16.93 -2.72
CA PRO A 370 -4.69 -16.50 -1.45
C PRO A 370 -4.47 -17.68 -0.50
N GLU A 371 -3.79 -18.70 -0.98
CA GLU A 371 -3.39 -19.89 -0.26
C GLU A 371 -1.91 -20.14 -0.51
N VAL A 372 -1.18 -20.51 0.54
CA VAL A 372 0.24 -20.88 0.42
C VAL A 372 0.31 -22.27 -0.20
N LEU A 373 0.60 -22.33 -1.50
CA LEU A 373 0.62 -23.59 -2.27
C LEU A 373 2.01 -23.95 -2.81
N TYR A 374 2.98 -23.04 -2.66
CA TYR A 374 4.35 -23.18 -3.12
C TYR A 374 5.34 -22.94 -1.97
N HIS A 375 6.25 -23.89 -1.77
CA HIS A 375 7.27 -23.81 -0.73
C HIS A 375 8.65 -23.79 -1.37
N ARG A 376 9.30 -22.63 -1.31
CA ARG A 376 10.66 -22.46 -1.83
C ARG A 376 11.66 -23.22 -0.98
N ARG A 377 12.70 -23.75 -1.60
CA ARG A 377 13.87 -24.27 -0.91
C ARG A 377 14.54 -23.14 -0.12
N ALA A 378 15.05 -23.48 1.07
CA ALA A 378 15.88 -22.57 1.84
C ALA A 378 17.07 -22.05 0.98
N LYS A 379 17.18 -20.73 0.81
CA LYS A 379 18.42 -20.12 0.31
C LYS A 379 19.48 -20.21 1.40
N ALA A 380 20.72 -20.56 1.04
CA ALA A 380 21.83 -20.77 1.99
C ALA A 380 22.28 -19.48 2.72
N SER A 381 21.80 -18.30 2.33
CA SER A 381 22.11 -17.02 2.99
C SER A 381 20.83 -16.22 3.31
N LYS A 382 20.82 -15.57 4.48
CA LYS A 382 19.79 -14.57 4.84
C LYS A 382 19.84 -13.31 3.97
N ALA A 383 20.87 -13.15 3.14
CA ALA A 383 21.26 -11.91 2.48
C ALA A 383 20.64 -11.70 1.08
N GLN A 384 19.76 -12.56 0.59
CA GLN A 384 19.31 -12.55 -0.83
C GLN A 384 17.81 -12.40 -1.01
N VAL A 385 17.24 -11.36 -0.39
CA VAL A 385 16.00 -10.72 -0.87
C VAL A 385 16.32 -9.48 -1.71
N HIS A 386 17.58 -9.00 -1.65
CA HIS A 386 18.10 -7.90 -2.47
C HIS A 386 18.99 -8.45 -3.57
N ASP A 387 18.44 -9.34 -4.39
CA ASP A 387 19.09 -9.70 -5.64
C ASP A 387 18.97 -8.46 -6.55
N ALA A 388 20.02 -7.62 -6.53
CA ALA A 388 20.30 -6.64 -7.55
C ALA A 388 20.61 -7.40 -8.85
N ASN A 389 19.59 -8.06 -9.40
CA ASN A 389 19.71 -8.81 -10.64
C ASN A 389 19.64 -7.80 -11.77
N CYS A 390 20.76 -7.59 -12.44
CA CYS A 390 20.80 -6.80 -13.66
C CYS A 390 19.73 -7.28 -14.65
N GLY A 391 19.43 -8.60 -14.67
CA GLY A 391 18.36 -9.16 -15.49
C GLY A 391 16.97 -8.62 -15.17
N SER A 392 16.62 -8.37 -13.90
CA SER A 392 15.28 -7.85 -13.56
C SER A 392 15.08 -6.41 -14.04
N LEU A 393 16.14 -5.61 -13.98
CA LEU A 393 16.14 -4.25 -14.53
C LEU A 393 16.03 -4.27 -16.06
N ASP A 394 16.74 -5.19 -16.72
CA ASP A 394 16.68 -5.36 -18.17
C ASP A 394 15.30 -5.86 -18.61
N ALA A 395 14.69 -6.82 -17.90
CA ALA A 395 13.34 -7.32 -18.16
C ALA A 395 12.31 -6.19 -18.12
N LEU A 396 12.40 -5.31 -17.11
CA LEU A 396 11.49 -4.17 -16.96
C LEU A 396 11.70 -3.09 -18.05
N ARG A 397 12.96 -2.81 -18.41
CA ARG A 397 13.29 -1.89 -19.51
C ARG A 397 12.77 -2.41 -20.86
N GLU A 398 12.96 -3.69 -21.14
CA GLU A 398 12.45 -4.30 -22.36
C GLU A 398 10.93 -4.33 -22.39
N HIS A 399 10.28 -4.59 -21.25
CA HIS A 399 8.82 -4.49 -21.11
C HIS A 399 8.30 -3.09 -21.47
N PHE A 400 8.89 -2.04 -20.90
CA PHE A 400 8.50 -0.67 -21.24
C PHE A 400 8.77 -0.33 -22.71
N ALA A 401 9.88 -0.80 -23.27
CA ALA A 401 10.17 -0.64 -24.69
C ALA A 401 9.09 -1.30 -25.59
N ARG A 402 8.64 -2.52 -25.25
CA ARG A 402 7.55 -3.21 -25.97
C ARG A 402 6.22 -2.49 -25.85
N ARG A 403 5.90 -1.95 -24.67
CA ARG A 403 4.71 -1.13 -24.45
C ARG A 403 4.79 0.27 -25.05
N GLY A 404 5.94 0.68 -25.59
CA GLY A 404 6.15 2.03 -26.12
C GLY A 404 6.16 3.11 -25.03
N LEU A 405 6.51 2.75 -23.79
CA LEU A 405 6.57 3.65 -22.65
C LEU A 405 7.99 4.19 -22.47
N ALA A 406 8.13 5.52 -22.55
CA ALA A 406 9.39 6.19 -22.22
C ALA A 406 9.54 6.27 -20.70
N ALA A 407 10.40 5.43 -20.12
CA ALA A 407 10.61 5.35 -18.69
C ALA A 407 12.09 5.23 -18.32
N LYS A 408 12.46 5.87 -17.21
CA LYS A 408 13.74 5.64 -16.52
C LYS A 408 13.47 4.80 -15.29
N VAL A 409 14.27 3.76 -15.11
CA VAL A 409 14.16 2.84 -13.98
C VAL A 409 15.46 2.86 -13.20
N GLU A 410 15.35 3.09 -11.91
CA GLU A 410 16.43 2.97 -10.94
C GLU A 410 16.07 1.89 -9.91
N GLN A 411 17.06 1.18 -9.37
CA GLN A 411 16.88 0.19 -8.33
C GLN A 411 17.45 0.74 -7.02
N ASP A 412 16.69 0.64 -5.93
CA ASP A 412 17.16 1.06 -4.60
C ASP A 412 17.95 -0.04 -3.87
N ASP A 413 18.48 0.31 -2.70
CA ASP A 413 19.25 -0.61 -1.85
C ASP A 413 18.41 -1.80 -1.33
N PHE A 414 17.07 -1.70 -1.39
CA PHE A 414 16.15 -2.79 -1.05
C PHE A 414 15.79 -3.66 -2.25
N GLY A 415 16.32 -3.36 -3.43
CA GLY A 415 16.04 -4.08 -4.67
C GLY A 415 14.70 -3.71 -5.32
N LEU A 416 14.00 -2.67 -4.84
CA LEU A 416 12.79 -2.16 -5.48
C LEU A 416 13.13 -1.27 -6.68
N PHE A 417 12.29 -1.32 -7.69
CA PHE A 417 12.39 -0.48 -8.87
C PHE A 417 11.55 0.78 -8.71
N HIS A 418 12.18 1.92 -8.96
CA HIS A 418 11.56 3.24 -8.99
C HIS A 418 11.46 3.68 -10.45
N THR A 419 10.24 3.78 -10.96
CA THR A 419 9.98 4.05 -12.37
C THR A 419 9.51 5.50 -12.56
N CYS A 420 10.29 6.28 -13.29
CA CYS A 420 9.93 7.62 -13.71
C CYS A 420 9.51 7.59 -15.19
N PHE A 421 8.20 7.62 -15.42
CA PHE A 421 7.63 7.77 -16.76
C PHE A 421 7.81 9.21 -17.26
N GLU A 422 8.18 9.38 -18.52
CA GLU A 422 8.28 10.70 -19.15
C GLU A 422 6.90 11.10 -19.70
N PRO A 423 6.38 12.33 -19.47
CA PRO A 423 5.03 12.76 -19.86
C PRO A 423 4.68 12.81 -21.36
N GLY A 424 5.41 12.11 -22.23
CA GLY A 424 5.20 12.11 -23.69
C GLY A 424 5.53 13.44 -24.37
N ASP A 425 5.51 13.43 -25.71
CA ASP A 425 5.72 14.62 -26.55
C ASP A 425 4.47 15.53 -26.61
N ASP A 426 3.29 15.01 -26.26
CA ASP A 426 2.05 15.77 -26.14
C ASP A 426 2.11 16.80 -24.99
N HIS A 427 3.00 16.53 -24.02
CA HIS A 427 3.41 17.42 -22.94
C HIS A 427 2.20 18.13 -22.34
N PRO A 428 1.22 17.40 -21.76
CA PRO A 428 -0.12 17.90 -21.45
C PRO A 428 -0.13 19.08 -20.47
N LEU A 429 -1.06 20.03 -20.65
CA LEU A 429 -1.25 21.09 -19.67
C LEU A 429 -1.83 20.50 -18.38
N VAL A 430 -1.20 20.81 -17.24
CA VAL A 430 -1.73 20.45 -15.91
C VAL A 430 -2.41 21.66 -15.26
N SER A 431 -3.67 21.53 -14.86
CA SER A 431 -4.36 22.54 -14.03
C SER A 431 -4.34 22.13 -12.57
N ILE A 432 -3.64 22.90 -11.74
CA ILE A 432 -3.57 22.68 -10.29
C ILE A 432 -4.74 23.42 -9.64
N ILE A 433 -5.68 22.69 -9.03
CA ILE A 433 -6.90 23.23 -8.42
C ILE A 433 -6.67 23.32 -6.91
N ILE A 434 -6.71 24.52 -6.35
CA ILE A 434 -6.44 24.78 -4.93
C ILE A 434 -7.62 25.53 -4.30
N PRO A 435 -8.55 24.83 -3.62
CA PRO A 435 -9.53 25.46 -2.74
C PRO A 435 -8.86 26.28 -1.64
N ASN A 436 -9.27 27.53 -1.44
CA ASN A 436 -8.73 28.36 -0.38
C ASN A 436 -9.80 29.25 0.27
N LYS A 437 -9.79 29.26 1.61
CA LYS A 437 -10.46 30.23 2.47
C LYS A 437 -9.45 30.78 3.46
N ASP A 438 -9.26 32.08 3.50
CA ASP A 438 -8.34 32.74 4.43
C ASP A 438 -6.93 32.11 4.41
N HIS A 439 -6.35 31.81 5.58
CA HIS A 439 -5.22 30.88 5.76
C HIS A 439 -4.00 31.06 4.82
N ILE A 440 -3.62 32.30 4.52
CA ILE A 440 -2.45 32.61 3.67
C ILE A 440 -1.13 31.99 4.18
N GLY A 441 -1.04 31.71 5.48
CA GLY A 441 0.11 31.02 6.09
C GLY A 441 0.31 29.58 5.61
N TYR A 442 -0.72 28.96 5.02
CA TYR A 442 -0.65 27.66 4.36
C TYR A 442 -0.54 27.82 2.84
N LEU A 443 -1.38 28.67 2.25
CA LEU A 443 -1.42 28.86 0.80
C LEU A 443 -0.08 29.36 0.23
N ALA A 444 0.58 30.31 0.89
CA ALA A 444 1.85 30.84 0.38
C ALA A 444 2.96 29.77 0.33
N PRO A 445 3.26 29.01 1.41
CA PRO A 445 4.18 27.88 1.33
C PRO A 445 3.79 26.81 0.31
N CYS A 446 2.49 26.55 0.11
CA CYS A 446 2.01 25.64 -0.92
C CYS A 446 2.42 26.13 -2.33
N LEU A 447 2.10 27.39 -2.67
CA LEU A 447 2.44 27.99 -3.96
C LEU A 447 3.95 28.08 -4.19
N ASP A 448 4.72 28.45 -3.16
CA ASP A 448 6.19 28.50 -3.23
C ASP A 448 6.76 27.11 -3.53
N SER A 449 6.28 26.08 -2.81
CA SER A 449 6.73 24.70 -3.03
C SER A 449 6.43 24.17 -4.44
N ILE A 450 5.31 24.58 -5.04
CA ILE A 450 4.98 24.25 -6.44
C ILE A 450 5.99 24.92 -7.38
N GLY A 451 6.24 26.23 -7.19
CA GLY A 451 7.18 26.99 -8.01
C GLY A 451 8.61 26.45 -7.95
N GLU A 452 9.04 25.97 -6.79
CA GLU A 452 10.37 25.39 -6.56
C GLU A 452 10.52 23.97 -7.11
N ASN A 453 9.46 23.14 -7.00
CA ASN A 453 9.58 21.70 -7.18
C ASN A 453 8.80 21.11 -8.35
N ALA A 454 8.00 21.86 -9.11
CA ALA A 454 7.17 21.29 -10.18
C ALA A 454 7.99 20.46 -11.19
N GLY A 455 9.15 20.97 -11.62
CA GLY A 455 10.00 20.38 -12.68
C GLY A 455 9.25 20.05 -13.98
N TYR A 456 8.16 20.79 -14.22
CA TYR A 456 7.28 20.72 -15.38
C TYR A 456 6.82 22.15 -15.64
N ASP A 457 6.91 22.62 -16.88
CA ASP A 457 6.70 24.03 -17.23
C ASP A 457 5.27 24.34 -17.72
N ARG A 458 4.56 23.33 -18.23
CA ARG A 458 3.21 23.48 -18.78
C ARG A 458 2.13 23.23 -17.74
N TYR A 459 1.97 24.18 -16.83
CA TYR A 459 0.89 24.16 -15.83
C TYR A 459 0.26 25.53 -15.59
N GLU A 460 -0.97 25.50 -15.08
CA GLU A 460 -1.65 26.66 -14.49
C GLU A 460 -2.10 26.33 -13.06
N ILE A 461 -2.35 27.37 -12.27
CA ILE A 461 -2.89 27.24 -10.91
C ILE A 461 -4.23 27.98 -10.86
N VAL A 462 -5.28 27.26 -10.48
CA VAL A 462 -6.63 27.77 -10.27
C VAL A 462 -6.91 27.77 -8.77
N ILE A 463 -6.74 28.92 -8.13
CA ILE A 463 -7.13 29.11 -6.74
C ILE A 463 -8.65 29.30 -6.73
N VAL A 464 -9.36 28.44 -6.00
CA VAL A 464 -10.81 28.51 -5.83
C VAL A 464 -11.10 29.21 -4.52
N GLU A 465 -11.38 30.50 -4.61
CA GLU A 465 -11.75 31.31 -3.47
C GLU A 465 -13.19 30.99 -3.05
N ASN A 466 -13.39 30.58 -1.79
CA ASN A 466 -14.68 30.11 -1.27
C ASN A 466 -15.13 30.76 0.05
N ASN A 467 -15.31 32.08 0.01
CA ASN A 467 -15.89 32.92 1.07
C ASN A 467 -14.92 33.27 2.21
N SER A 468 -13.69 33.65 1.86
CA SER A 468 -12.70 34.31 2.71
C SER A 468 -13.24 35.61 3.30
N THR A 469 -12.82 35.90 4.53
CA THR A 469 -13.23 37.10 5.28
C THR A 469 -12.06 38.01 5.63
N ASP A 470 -10.83 37.49 5.60
CA ASP A 470 -9.61 38.28 5.82
C ASP A 470 -9.23 39.05 4.54
N LEU A 471 -9.16 40.39 4.66
CA LEU A 471 -8.74 41.28 3.58
C LEU A 471 -7.30 40.99 3.09
N LYS A 472 -6.45 40.43 3.96
CA LYS A 472 -5.07 40.04 3.57
C LYS A 472 -5.07 38.94 2.51
N THR A 473 -6.09 38.09 2.49
CA THR A 473 -6.23 37.01 1.50
C THR A 473 -6.42 37.57 0.09
N PHE A 474 -7.29 38.56 -0.07
CA PHE A 474 -7.54 39.19 -1.36
C PHE A 474 -6.32 40.00 -1.84
N ALA A 475 -5.64 40.71 -0.93
CA ALA A 475 -4.39 41.40 -1.25
C ALA A 475 -3.28 40.41 -1.69
N PHE A 476 -3.23 39.24 -1.06
CA PHE A 476 -2.32 38.17 -1.45
C PHE A 476 -2.64 37.62 -2.85
N TYR A 477 -3.92 37.40 -3.17
CA TYR A 477 -4.35 36.97 -4.51
C TYR A 477 -3.94 37.96 -5.61
N GLU A 478 -4.13 39.26 -5.40
CA GLU A 478 -3.69 40.30 -6.35
C GLU A 478 -2.17 40.27 -6.55
N HIS A 479 -1.41 40.12 -5.46
CA HIS A 479 0.04 40.01 -5.53
C HIS A 479 0.49 38.76 -6.31
N ALA A 480 -0.08 37.59 -5.99
CA ALA A 480 0.26 36.31 -6.59
C ALA A 480 -0.01 36.29 -8.11
N THR A 481 -1.20 36.73 -8.54
CA THR A 481 -1.60 36.81 -9.96
C THR A 481 -0.83 37.87 -10.76
N THR A 482 -0.32 38.91 -10.08
CA THR A 482 0.57 39.89 -10.70
C THR A 482 1.95 39.30 -10.95
N ARG A 483 2.48 38.56 -9.96
CA ARG A 483 3.83 37.97 -9.97
C ARG A 483 3.94 36.77 -10.91
N ASP A 484 2.94 35.90 -10.96
CA ASP A 484 2.93 34.70 -11.80
C ASP A 484 1.65 34.62 -12.62
N LYS A 485 1.79 34.69 -13.95
CA LYS A 485 0.66 34.66 -14.90
C LYS A 485 0.03 33.28 -15.08
N ARG A 486 0.62 32.24 -14.50
CA ARG A 486 0.02 30.91 -14.41
C ARG A 486 -1.06 30.84 -13.34
N ILE A 487 -1.07 31.77 -12.38
CA ILE A 487 -2.03 31.80 -11.28
C ILE A 487 -3.27 32.57 -11.69
N ARG A 488 -4.45 31.96 -11.50
CA ARG A 488 -5.76 32.59 -11.58
C ARG A 488 -6.54 32.35 -10.30
N VAL A 489 -7.46 33.26 -10.00
CA VAL A 489 -8.43 33.09 -8.92
C VAL A 489 -9.83 33.06 -9.51
N VAL A 490 -10.62 32.08 -9.09
CA VAL A 490 -12.05 31.95 -9.43
C VAL A 490 -12.84 31.98 -8.13
N PHE A 491 -14.02 32.62 -8.16
CA PHE A 491 -14.80 32.91 -6.96
C PHE A 491 -16.03 31.99 -6.93
N PHE A 492 -16.06 31.08 -5.95
CA PHE A 492 -17.18 30.20 -5.71
C PHE A 492 -18.23 30.92 -4.86
N GLU A 493 -19.48 30.96 -5.34
CA GLU A 493 -20.62 31.49 -4.60
C GLU A 493 -21.47 30.35 -4.05
N GLY A 494 -21.79 30.41 -2.76
CA GLY A 494 -22.69 29.45 -2.10
C GLY A 494 -22.17 28.96 -0.75
N GLU A 495 -22.96 28.07 -0.14
CA GLU A 495 -22.57 27.41 1.12
C GLU A 495 -21.36 26.49 0.90
N PHE A 496 -20.47 26.45 1.91
CA PHE A 496 -19.27 25.64 1.83
C PHE A 496 -19.60 24.15 1.69
N ASN A 497 -19.06 23.55 0.63
CA ASN A 497 -19.05 22.13 0.37
C ASN A 497 -17.77 21.85 -0.42
N TYR A 498 -16.85 21.07 0.14
CA TYR A 498 -15.53 20.86 -0.42
C TYR A 498 -15.61 20.27 -1.83
N SER A 499 -16.46 19.25 -2.02
CA SER A 499 -16.70 18.62 -3.32
C SER A 499 -17.21 19.61 -4.37
N LYS A 500 -18.17 20.49 -4.02
CA LYS A 500 -18.65 21.56 -4.91
C LYS A 500 -17.55 22.53 -5.31
N VAL A 501 -16.71 22.93 -4.35
CA VAL A 501 -15.62 23.88 -4.57
C VAL A 501 -14.56 23.27 -5.50
N VAL A 502 -14.21 21.99 -5.31
CA VAL A 502 -13.31 21.25 -6.20
C VAL A 502 -13.91 21.12 -7.60
N ASN A 503 -15.16 20.70 -7.73
CA ASN A 503 -15.86 20.57 -9.01
C ASN A 503 -15.93 21.91 -9.76
N PHE A 504 -16.23 23.00 -9.04
CA PHE A 504 -16.26 24.34 -9.59
C PHE A 504 -14.87 24.76 -10.12
N GLY A 505 -13.80 24.51 -9.36
CA GLY A 505 -12.44 24.76 -9.80
C GLY A 505 -12.06 23.96 -11.04
N ALA A 506 -12.37 22.66 -11.04
CA ALA A 506 -12.17 21.77 -12.19
C ALA A 506 -12.92 22.28 -13.43
N GLY A 507 -14.10 22.87 -13.27
CA GLY A 507 -14.88 23.47 -14.37
C GLY A 507 -14.22 24.70 -15.02
N HIS A 508 -13.27 25.33 -14.32
CA HIS A 508 -12.49 26.46 -14.84
C HIS A 508 -11.09 26.06 -15.34
N ALA A 509 -10.74 24.79 -15.18
CA ALA A 509 -9.47 24.24 -15.63
C ALA A 509 -9.37 24.20 -17.16
N ARG A 510 -8.17 24.40 -17.69
CA ARG A 510 -7.87 24.28 -19.13
C ARG A 510 -7.00 23.07 -19.45
N GLY A 511 -6.45 22.43 -18.43
CA GLY A 511 -5.53 21.32 -18.53
C GLY A 511 -6.19 20.02 -18.98
N ASN A 512 -5.38 19.16 -19.60
CA ASN A 512 -5.75 17.78 -19.89
C ASN A 512 -5.62 16.89 -18.66
N LEU A 513 -4.80 17.32 -17.69
CA LEU A 513 -4.66 16.74 -16.36
C LEU A 513 -5.10 17.76 -15.32
N LEU A 514 -5.75 17.28 -14.26
CA LEU A 514 -6.08 18.03 -13.07
C LEU A 514 -5.21 17.54 -11.93
N LEU A 515 -4.62 18.46 -11.17
CA LEU A 515 -4.04 18.17 -9.86
C LEU A 515 -4.92 18.82 -8.79
N LEU A 516 -5.70 18.01 -8.08
CA LEU A 516 -6.52 18.44 -6.94
C LEU A 516 -5.59 18.53 -5.73
N LEU A 517 -5.45 19.72 -5.15
CA LEU A 517 -4.43 19.99 -4.14
C LEU A 517 -4.97 20.86 -3.01
N ASN A 518 -4.82 20.41 -1.76
CA ASN A 518 -5.16 21.23 -0.60
C ASN A 518 -4.13 22.37 -0.42
N ASN A 519 -4.59 23.51 0.09
CA ASN A 519 -3.75 24.67 0.38
C ASN A 519 -2.75 24.47 1.53
N ASP A 520 -2.92 23.44 2.37
CA ASP A 520 -2.06 23.08 3.52
C ASP A 520 -1.09 21.93 3.21
N THR A 521 -0.69 21.83 1.94
CA THR A 521 0.31 20.89 1.44
C THR A 521 1.57 21.60 0.98
N ARG A 522 2.72 20.92 1.06
CA ARG A 522 4.01 21.39 0.53
C ARG A 522 4.71 20.28 -0.23
N ALA A 523 4.97 20.49 -1.52
CA ALA A 523 5.75 19.57 -2.33
C ALA A 523 7.21 19.58 -1.86
N ILE A 524 7.79 18.40 -1.57
CA ILE A 524 9.21 18.29 -1.16
C ILE A 524 10.05 17.50 -2.16
N THR A 525 9.43 16.92 -3.18
CA THR A 525 10.12 16.19 -4.26
C THR A 525 10.36 17.09 -5.46
N PRO A 526 11.62 17.32 -5.88
CA PRO A 526 11.91 17.98 -7.14
C PRO A 526 11.35 17.20 -8.34
N GLY A 527 10.70 17.91 -9.26
CA GLY A 527 10.08 17.31 -10.44
C GLY A 527 8.77 16.58 -10.17
N PHE A 528 8.10 16.81 -9.04
CA PHE A 528 6.90 16.06 -8.68
C PHE A 528 5.82 16.11 -9.78
N LEU A 529 5.61 17.28 -10.40
CA LEU A 529 4.54 17.46 -11.37
C LEU A 529 4.83 16.68 -12.65
N ARG A 530 6.10 16.66 -13.09
CA ARG A 530 6.57 15.83 -14.21
C ARG A 530 6.38 14.35 -13.91
N LYS A 531 6.81 13.89 -12.72
CA LYS A 531 6.71 12.49 -12.31
C LYS A 531 5.25 12.02 -12.31
N MET A 532 4.34 12.78 -11.69
CA MET A 532 2.91 12.44 -11.64
C MET A 532 2.27 12.50 -13.03
N ALA A 533 2.61 13.50 -13.86
CA ALA A 533 2.10 13.58 -15.24
C ALA A 533 2.54 12.38 -16.09
N GLY A 534 3.75 11.86 -15.86
CA GLY A 534 4.31 10.71 -16.57
C GLY A 534 3.45 9.45 -16.49
N TYR A 535 2.81 9.19 -15.35
CA TYR A 535 1.89 8.05 -15.17
C TYR A 535 0.76 8.06 -16.20
N PHE A 536 0.32 9.24 -16.65
CA PHE A 536 -0.75 9.39 -17.65
C PHE A 536 -0.28 9.16 -19.09
N THR A 537 0.93 8.64 -19.31
CA THR A 537 1.27 7.95 -20.56
C THR A 537 0.68 6.54 -20.63
N ARG A 538 0.33 5.96 -19.48
CA ARG A 538 -0.38 4.68 -19.38
C ARG A 538 -1.89 4.91 -19.50
N PRO A 539 -2.58 4.24 -20.45
CA PRO A 539 -4.03 4.39 -20.60
C PRO A 539 -4.82 3.79 -19.42
N GLU A 540 -4.27 2.79 -18.74
CA GLU A 540 -4.91 2.13 -17.59
C GLU A 540 -4.94 2.99 -16.32
N VAL A 541 -4.10 4.02 -16.19
CA VAL A 541 -4.04 4.86 -14.99
C VAL A 541 -5.17 5.90 -14.98
N GLY A 542 -6.00 5.85 -13.94
CA GLY A 542 -7.09 6.78 -13.69
C GLY A 542 -6.73 7.90 -12.71
N VAL A 543 -6.14 7.57 -11.55
CA VAL A 543 -5.75 8.54 -10.51
C VAL A 543 -4.35 8.22 -10.00
N VAL A 544 -3.57 9.25 -9.68
CA VAL A 544 -2.25 9.12 -9.06
C VAL A 544 -2.20 9.95 -7.78
N GLY A 545 -1.79 9.34 -6.67
CA GLY A 545 -1.58 10.01 -5.40
C GLY A 545 -0.14 9.83 -4.88
N PRO A 546 0.44 10.85 -4.22
CA PRO A 546 1.78 10.76 -3.68
C PRO A 546 1.80 10.15 -2.27
N ARG A 547 3.00 9.95 -1.74
CA ARG A 547 3.19 9.81 -0.29
C ARG A 547 2.96 11.15 0.41
N LEU A 548 2.16 11.12 1.46
CA LEU A 548 1.99 12.28 2.35
C LEU A 548 2.67 11.99 3.68
N LEU A 549 3.42 12.98 4.16
CA LEU A 549 4.12 12.96 5.42
C LEU A 549 3.51 13.98 6.37
N TYR A 550 3.52 13.64 7.66
CA TYR A 550 3.38 14.63 8.71
C TYR A 550 4.66 15.49 8.81
N GLU A 551 4.57 16.68 9.42
CA GLU A 551 5.72 17.57 9.68
C GLU A 551 6.83 16.93 10.54
N ASP A 552 6.52 15.84 11.23
CA ASP A 552 7.45 15.03 12.02
C ASP A 552 8.25 14.00 11.20
N GLY A 553 7.93 13.84 9.91
CA GLY A 553 8.59 12.91 8.98
C GLY A 553 8.00 11.50 8.99
N LEU A 554 6.99 11.24 9.82
CA LEU A 554 6.24 9.97 9.75
C LEU A 554 5.24 9.99 8.60
N VAL A 555 4.94 8.81 8.07
CA VAL A 555 3.99 8.62 6.99
C VAL A 555 2.57 8.89 7.48
N GLN A 556 1.87 9.76 6.77
CA GLN A 556 0.43 9.97 6.92
C GLN A 556 -0.35 9.07 5.95
N HIS A 557 0.05 9.06 4.68
CA HIS A 557 -0.67 8.39 3.60
C HIS A 557 0.30 7.63 2.68
N ALA A 558 0.01 6.34 2.50
CA ALA A 558 0.62 5.47 1.50
C ALA A 558 -0.44 4.58 0.79
N GLY A 559 -1.60 5.18 0.50
CA GLY A 559 -2.82 4.50 0.07
C GLY A 559 -3.85 4.39 1.21
N LEU A 560 -5.12 4.41 0.84
CA LEU A 560 -6.27 4.39 1.75
C LEU A 560 -7.09 3.11 1.52
N PHE A 561 -7.32 2.35 2.59
CA PHE A 561 -7.86 1.01 2.55
C PHE A 561 -9.15 0.86 3.37
N LEU A 562 -9.98 -0.08 2.94
CA LEU A 562 -11.13 -0.57 3.68
C LEU A 562 -10.76 -1.86 4.43
N TYR A 563 -10.52 -1.73 5.73
CA TYR A 563 -10.22 -2.85 6.61
C TYR A 563 -11.44 -3.75 6.83
N GLY A 564 -11.23 -5.02 7.18
CA GLY A 564 -12.29 -6.02 7.34
C GLY A 564 -13.21 -5.80 8.54
N ASP A 565 -12.83 -4.93 9.48
CA ASP A 565 -13.72 -4.38 10.51
C ASP A 565 -14.62 -3.24 9.98
N GLY A 566 -14.52 -2.98 8.67
CA GLY A 566 -15.18 -1.94 7.90
C GLY A 566 -14.44 -0.60 7.92
N ARG A 567 -13.39 -0.45 8.74
CA ARG A 567 -12.72 0.83 9.02
C ARG A 567 -11.98 1.33 7.79
N LEU A 568 -12.00 2.65 7.59
CA LEU A 568 -11.19 3.31 6.57
C LEU A 568 -9.90 3.81 7.22
N GLY A 569 -8.74 3.54 6.62
CA GLY A 569 -7.49 4.12 7.11
C GLY A 569 -6.29 3.89 6.19
N PHE A 570 -5.21 4.58 6.53
CA PHE A 570 -4.01 4.61 5.68
C PHE A 570 -3.12 3.40 5.92
N ALA A 571 -2.68 2.76 4.85
CA ALA A 571 -1.64 1.75 4.93
C ALA A 571 -0.35 2.40 5.46
N ASN A 572 0.40 1.64 6.27
CA ASN A 572 1.73 2.04 6.76
C ASN A 572 1.77 3.36 7.57
N GLN A 573 0.63 3.81 8.11
CA GLN A 573 0.55 5.05 8.87
C GLN A 573 1.50 5.05 10.08
N ASN A 574 2.18 6.17 10.32
CA ASN A 574 3.15 6.36 11.40
C ASN A 574 4.44 5.51 11.31
N LEU A 575 4.64 4.77 10.21
CA LEU A 575 5.97 4.27 9.87
C LEU A 575 6.86 5.45 9.42
N PRO A 576 8.19 5.33 9.56
CA PRO A 576 9.09 6.36 9.05
C PRO A 576 9.11 6.38 7.52
N ALA A 577 9.40 7.55 6.94
CA ALA A 577 9.39 7.74 5.47
C ALA A 577 10.39 6.83 4.71
N ASP A 578 11.47 6.40 5.34
CA ASP A 578 12.46 5.44 4.81
C ASP A 578 12.11 3.97 5.13
N GLY A 579 10.91 3.71 5.65
CA GLY A 579 10.43 2.36 5.93
C GLY A 579 10.14 1.56 4.66
N PHE A 580 10.42 0.26 4.70
CA PHE A 580 10.16 -0.67 3.59
C PHE A 580 8.67 -1.03 3.44
N GLY A 581 7.96 -1.20 4.56
CA GLY A 581 6.57 -1.71 4.57
C GLY A 581 6.51 -3.22 4.33
N TYR A 582 5.30 -3.76 4.19
CA TYR A 582 5.12 -5.18 3.87
C TYR A 582 5.37 -5.43 2.40
N LEU A 583 6.29 -6.33 2.08
CA LEU A 583 6.73 -6.61 0.72
C LEU A 583 7.21 -5.37 -0.06
N GLY A 584 7.55 -4.27 0.60
CA GLY A 584 7.95 -3.03 -0.08
C GLY A 584 6.80 -2.08 -0.41
N ASN A 585 5.57 -2.34 0.03
CA ASN A 585 4.39 -1.52 -0.32
C ASN A 585 4.39 -0.09 0.26
N LEU A 586 5.32 0.24 1.14
CA LEU A 586 5.55 1.62 1.55
C LEU A 586 6.53 2.32 0.60
N ALA A 587 7.61 1.61 0.25
CA ALA A 587 8.76 2.13 -0.47
C ALA A 587 8.63 2.06 -1.99
N GLY A 588 7.83 1.14 -2.54
CA GLY A 588 7.56 0.98 -3.97
C GLY A 588 6.18 1.51 -4.38
N ALA A 589 6.01 1.80 -5.67
CA ALA A 589 4.70 2.12 -6.23
C ALA A 589 3.78 0.89 -6.17
N TRP A 590 2.47 1.13 -6.00
CA TRP A 590 1.44 0.08 -6.08
C TRP A 590 0.06 0.67 -6.32
N ASP A 591 -0.83 -0.15 -6.86
CA ASP A 591 -2.25 0.15 -6.97
C ASP A 591 -2.90 0.07 -5.60
N CYS A 592 -3.77 1.03 -5.30
CA CYS A 592 -4.51 1.08 -4.06
C CYS A 592 -6.02 1.32 -4.29
N PRO A 593 -6.87 1.16 -3.26
CA PRO A 593 -8.32 1.38 -3.36
C PRO A 593 -8.66 2.84 -3.59
N ALA A 594 -7.95 3.71 -2.89
CA ALA A 594 -8.04 5.14 -3.03
C ALA A 594 -6.75 5.81 -2.57
N VAL A 595 -6.56 7.05 -2.99
CA VAL A 595 -5.54 7.96 -2.47
C VAL A 595 -6.20 9.17 -1.81
N LEU A 596 -5.55 9.81 -0.85
CA LEU A 596 -6.13 10.94 -0.11
C LEU A 596 -6.33 12.18 -1.00
N GLY A 597 -7.50 12.83 -0.87
CA GLY A 597 -7.87 14.04 -1.60
C GLY A 597 -7.01 15.29 -1.35
N ALA A 598 -5.98 15.19 -0.51
CA ALA A 598 -5.03 16.28 -0.26
C ALA A 598 -4.10 16.54 -1.46
N CYS A 599 -3.81 15.49 -2.25
CA CYS A 599 -3.06 15.61 -3.50
C CYS A 599 -3.45 14.43 -4.42
N GLN A 600 -4.21 14.70 -5.47
CA GLN A 600 -4.61 13.70 -6.47
C GLN A 600 -4.46 14.26 -7.87
N MET A 601 -3.74 13.54 -8.74
CA MET A 601 -3.72 13.85 -10.17
C MET A 601 -4.66 12.90 -10.92
N VAL A 602 -5.38 13.43 -11.91
CA VAL A 602 -6.34 12.68 -12.74
C VAL A 602 -6.45 13.31 -14.12
N ARG A 603 -6.80 12.52 -15.15
CA ARG A 603 -7.18 13.08 -16.45
C ARG A 603 -8.46 13.89 -16.30
N THR A 604 -8.52 15.07 -16.92
CA THR A 604 -9.73 15.89 -16.93
C THR A 604 -10.93 15.12 -17.49
N ALA A 605 -10.72 14.31 -18.53
CA ALA A 605 -11.76 13.46 -19.11
C ALA A 605 -12.28 12.41 -18.11
N THR A 606 -11.38 11.70 -17.42
CA THR A 606 -11.73 10.71 -16.40
C THR A 606 -12.46 11.35 -15.22
N PHE A 607 -12.02 12.52 -14.76
CA PHE A 607 -12.68 13.25 -13.68
C PHE A 607 -14.15 13.54 -14.00
N TRP A 608 -14.44 14.02 -15.22
CA TRP A 608 -15.81 14.31 -15.64
C TRP A 608 -16.63 13.08 -16.01
N GLN A 609 -15.98 12.03 -16.54
CA GLN A 609 -16.63 10.74 -16.75
C GLN A 609 -17.08 10.14 -15.40
N ALA A 610 -16.28 10.33 -14.36
CA ALA A 610 -16.62 9.99 -12.98
C ALA A 610 -17.46 11.08 -12.31
N GLU A 611 -18.10 11.99 -13.05
CA GLU A 611 -19.02 13.01 -12.53
C GLU A 611 -18.42 13.91 -11.42
N GLY A 612 -17.10 14.11 -11.41
CA GLY A 612 -16.38 14.88 -10.39
C GLY A 612 -16.50 14.29 -8.98
N TYR A 613 -16.23 15.08 -7.94
CA TYR A 613 -16.46 14.67 -6.55
C TYR A 613 -17.96 14.65 -6.23
N CYS A 614 -18.39 13.64 -5.48
CA CYS A 614 -19.79 13.51 -5.05
C CYS A 614 -20.17 14.64 -4.08
N GLU A 615 -21.09 15.51 -4.49
CA GLU A 615 -21.47 16.70 -3.71
C GLU A 615 -22.28 16.37 -2.45
N ASP A 616 -22.87 15.17 -2.37
CA ASP A 616 -23.52 14.67 -1.14
C ASP A 616 -22.48 14.27 -0.06
N LEU A 617 -21.23 14.03 -0.47
CA LEU A 617 -20.08 13.80 0.40
C LEU A 617 -19.30 15.11 0.53
N ALA A 618 -19.87 16.06 1.26
CA ALA A 618 -19.44 17.45 1.23
C ALA A 618 -18.06 17.71 1.84
N ILE A 619 -17.59 16.85 2.75
CA ILE A 619 -16.34 17.09 3.50
C ILE A 619 -15.42 15.88 3.49
N THR A 620 -15.94 14.72 3.88
CA THR A 620 -15.21 13.46 4.06
C THR A 620 -15.68 12.45 3.03
N CYS A 621 -14.87 11.41 2.80
CA CYS A 621 -15.17 10.29 1.90
C CYS A 621 -15.36 10.63 0.41
N ASN A 622 -15.26 11.90 0.00
CA ASN A 622 -15.40 12.30 -1.41
C ASN A 622 -14.29 11.71 -2.30
N ASP A 623 -13.07 11.70 -1.80
CA ASP A 623 -11.88 11.11 -2.42
C ASP A 623 -11.99 9.59 -2.56
N LEU A 624 -12.52 8.90 -1.54
CA LEU A 624 -12.84 7.47 -1.58
C LEU A 624 -13.87 7.15 -2.64
N ASP A 625 -15.03 7.80 -2.60
CA ASP A 625 -16.11 7.57 -3.57
C ASP A 625 -15.64 7.89 -5.00
N PHE A 626 -14.82 8.93 -5.18
CA PHE A 626 -14.23 9.26 -6.47
C PHE A 626 -13.28 8.17 -6.98
N CYS A 627 -12.32 7.73 -6.16
CA CYS A 627 -11.39 6.66 -6.54
C CYS A 627 -12.12 5.34 -6.84
N TRP A 628 -13.14 4.99 -6.06
CA TRP A 628 -13.94 3.79 -6.31
C TRP A 628 -14.76 3.88 -7.60
N ARG A 629 -15.34 5.05 -7.93
CA ARG A 629 -15.98 5.25 -9.24
C ARG A 629 -15.00 5.15 -10.39
N VAL A 630 -13.77 5.66 -10.24
CA VAL A 630 -12.73 5.51 -11.26
C VAL A 630 -12.35 4.03 -11.44
N ARG A 631 -12.23 3.27 -10.35
CA ARG A 631 -11.97 1.82 -10.41
C ARG A 631 -13.09 1.02 -11.08
N GLU A 632 -14.35 1.37 -10.84
CA GLU A 632 -15.49 0.75 -11.55
C GLU A 632 -15.47 0.99 -13.07
N MET A 633 -14.70 1.98 -13.55
CA MET A 633 -14.45 2.19 -14.99
C MET A 633 -13.34 1.28 -15.55
N GLY A 634 -12.75 0.42 -14.72
CA GLY A 634 -11.62 -0.42 -15.09
C GLY A 634 -10.27 0.31 -15.09
N LEU A 635 -10.18 1.47 -14.44
CA LEU A 635 -8.95 2.26 -14.33
C LEU A 635 -8.25 2.04 -12.99
N GLU A 636 -6.92 2.12 -13.01
CA GLU A 636 -6.03 1.95 -11.86
C GLU A 636 -5.93 3.24 -11.03
N VAL A 637 -5.79 3.09 -9.70
CA VAL A 637 -5.51 4.17 -8.77
C VAL A 637 -4.13 3.90 -8.18
N ALA A 638 -3.12 4.64 -8.66
CA ALA A 638 -1.72 4.41 -8.34
C ALA A 638 -1.27 5.29 -7.15
N TYR A 639 -0.63 4.67 -6.18
CA TYR A 639 0.21 5.36 -5.20
C TYR A 639 1.66 5.36 -5.68
N THR A 640 2.33 6.52 -5.61
CA THR A 640 3.77 6.63 -5.87
C THR A 640 4.54 7.21 -4.68
N PRO A 641 5.56 6.49 -4.15
CA PRO A 641 6.45 6.99 -3.11
C PRO A 641 7.55 7.93 -3.63
N ASP A 642 7.76 7.95 -4.95
CA ASP A 642 8.72 8.80 -5.66
C ASP A 642 8.36 10.29 -5.64
N VAL A 643 7.14 10.58 -5.21
CA VAL A 643 6.61 11.93 -4.98
C VAL A 643 6.13 12.03 -3.54
N GLN A 644 6.59 13.06 -2.86
CA GLN A 644 6.31 13.30 -1.46
C GLN A 644 5.83 14.73 -1.24
N PHE A 645 4.83 14.84 -0.38
CA PHE A 645 4.34 16.11 0.16
C PHE A 645 4.33 16.04 1.68
N VAL A 646 4.57 17.18 2.32
CA VAL A 646 4.18 17.37 3.72
C VAL A 646 2.76 17.93 3.72
N HIS A 647 1.88 17.35 4.53
CA HIS A 647 0.49 17.78 4.63
C HIS A 647 0.14 18.05 6.10
N ASN A 648 -0.26 19.28 6.40
CA ASN A 648 -0.68 19.67 7.73
C ASN A 648 -2.18 19.40 7.90
N GLU A 649 -2.52 18.14 8.22
CA GLU A 649 -3.90 17.69 8.40
C GLU A 649 -4.66 18.61 9.37
N TYR A 650 -5.82 19.10 8.93
CA TYR A 650 -6.65 20.04 9.69
C TYR A 650 -6.04 21.44 9.91
N GLY A 651 -4.90 21.77 9.30
CA GLY A 651 -4.25 23.06 9.47
C GLY A 651 -5.14 24.23 9.06
N SER A 652 -5.83 24.11 7.93
CA SER A 652 -6.75 25.14 7.43
C SER A 652 -8.16 25.04 8.04
N ARG A 653 -8.78 23.86 8.02
CA ARG A 653 -10.21 23.68 8.36
C ARG A 653 -10.47 23.38 9.85
N GLY A 654 -9.48 22.88 10.57
CA GLY A 654 -9.66 22.29 11.90
C GLY A 654 -10.32 20.91 11.87
N SER A 655 -10.27 20.21 13.01
CA SER A 655 -10.71 18.82 13.14
C SER A 655 -12.23 18.64 12.92
N ASP A 656 -12.61 17.51 12.31
CA ASP A 656 -14.02 17.06 12.25
C ASP A 656 -14.60 16.70 13.62
N LEU A 657 -13.74 16.55 14.62
CA LEU A 657 -14.10 16.26 16.00
C LEU A 657 -14.30 17.50 16.88
N ALA A 658 -14.03 18.70 16.35
CA ALA A 658 -14.05 19.93 17.13
C ALA A 658 -15.45 20.30 17.65
N ASP A 659 -16.52 19.94 16.93
CA ASP A 659 -17.89 20.16 17.35
C ASP A 659 -18.85 19.04 16.94
N GLU A 660 -19.98 18.92 17.64
CA GLU A 660 -20.98 17.86 17.42
C GLU A 660 -21.63 17.93 16.03
N GLY A 661 -21.69 19.11 15.40
CA GLY A 661 -22.22 19.28 14.06
C GLY A 661 -21.32 18.65 13.00
N ARG A 662 -20.01 18.96 13.02
CA ARG A 662 -19.00 18.37 12.13
C ARG A 662 -18.90 16.86 12.32
N LYS A 663 -18.90 16.40 13.57
CA LYS A 663 -18.91 14.98 13.90
C LYS A 663 -20.16 14.28 13.35
N ALA A 664 -21.34 14.88 13.53
CA ALA A 664 -22.57 14.33 12.98
C ALA A 664 -22.57 14.30 11.44
N GLN A 665 -21.94 15.27 10.79
CA GLN A 665 -21.77 15.29 9.33
C GLN A 665 -20.88 14.14 8.86
N SER A 666 -19.70 14.00 9.46
CA SER A 666 -18.78 12.90 9.15
C SER A 666 -19.43 11.52 9.35
N ILE A 667 -20.22 11.33 10.41
CA ILE A 667 -21.02 10.12 10.62
C ILE A 667 -21.97 9.87 9.44
N ARG A 668 -22.73 10.90 9.03
CA ARG A 668 -23.71 10.80 7.93
C ARG A 668 -23.04 10.46 6.60
N GLU A 669 -21.91 11.10 6.29
CA GLU A 669 -21.16 10.87 5.04
C GLU A 669 -20.58 9.46 4.99
N GLY A 670 -20.04 8.94 6.11
CA GLY A 670 -19.59 7.55 6.18
C GLY A 670 -20.75 6.54 6.02
N GLU A 671 -21.93 6.84 6.55
CA GLU A 671 -23.13 6.02 6.32
C GLU A 671 -23.61 6.06 4.87
N LEU A 672 -23.53 7.23 4.22
CA LEU A 672 -23.86 7.40 2.82
C LEU A 672 -22.90 6.60 1.93
N LEU A 673 -21.59 6.68 2.19
CA LEU A 673 -20.58 5.89 1.48
C LEU A 673 -20.89 4.39 1.59
N ARG A 674 -21.20 3.89 2.80
CA ARG A 674 -21.56 2.48 3.01
C ARG A 674 -22.84 2.07 2.26
N LYS A 675 -23.83 2.96 2.16
CA LYS A 675 -25.06 2.72 1.40
C LYS A 675 -24.82 2.67 -0.10
N ARG A 676 -23.86 3.46 -0.60
CA ARG A 676 -23.48 3.49 -2.03
C ARG A 676 -22.65 2.27 -2.42
N TRP A 677 -21.80 1.78 -1.53
CA TRP A 677 -20.82 0.73 -1.80
C TRP A 677 -20.97 -0.52 -0.93
N PRO A 678 -22.18 -1.11 -0.77
CA PRO A 678 -22.39 -2.21 0.17
C PRO A 678 -21.49 -3.42 -0.14
N PHE A 679 -21.26 -3.70 -1.41
CA PHE A 679 -20.44 -4.83 -1.84
C PHE A 679 -18.96 -4.72 -1.44
N LEU A 680 -18.38 -3.51 -1.39
CA LEU A 680 -16.99 -3.32 -0.95
C LEU A 680 -16.88 -3.58 0.55
N PHE A 681 -17.85 -3.12 1.34
CA PHE A 681 -17.89 -3.39 2.78
C PHE A 681 -18.18 -4.86 3.12
N ASP A 682 -18.87 -5.59 2.24
CA ASP A 682 -19.15 -7.01 2.43
C ASP A 682 -17.96 -7.91 2.01
N ARG A 683 -17.22 -7.53 0.96
CA ARG A 683 -16.08 -8.31 0.44
C ARG A 683 -14.75 -7.97 1.11
N GLY A 684 -14.58 -6.74 1.58
CA GLY A 684 -13.27 -6.22 1.99
C GLY A 684 -12.41 -5.81 0.80
N ASP A 685 -11.16 -5.44 1.09
CA ASP A 685 -10.23 -4.92 0.11
C ASP A 685 -9.41 -6.03 -0.58
N CYS A 686 -9.43 -6.06 -1.92
CA CYS A 686 -8.73 -7.08 -2.71
C CYS A 686 -7.20 -7.00 -2.61
N PHE A 687 -6.65 -5.87 -2.17
CA PHE A 687 -5.21 -5.70 -2.01
C PHE A 687 -4.72 -6.07 -0.60
N ILE A 688 -5.62 -6.41 0.32
CA ILE A 688 -5.27 -7.00 1.61
C ILE A 688 -5.51 -8.51 1.53
N ASN A 689 -4.44 -9.29 1.49
CA ASN A 689 -4.55 -10.75 1.47
C ASN A 689 -5.36 -11.26 2.70
N PRO A 690 -6.31 -12.19 2.52
CA PRO A 690 -7.20 -12.66 3.59
C PRO A 690 -6.48 -13.40 4.73
N ASN A 691 -5.23 -13.85 4.55
CA ASN A 691 -4.42 -14.45 5.62
C ASN A 691 -3.73 -13.41 6.52
N LEU A 692 -3.86 -12.12 6.18
CA LEU A 692 -3.38 -11.00 6.99
C LEU A 692 -4.47 -10.49 7.94
N ASP A 693 -4.04 -9.88 9.04
CA ASP A 693 -4.92 -9.18 9.98
C ASP A 693 -5.64 -8.05 9.23
N GLN A 694 -6.92 -8.30 8.94
CA GLN A 694 -7.78 -7.40 8.17
C GLN A 694 -8.02 -6.05 8.86
N SER A 695 -7.61 -5.87 10.12
CA SER A 695 -7.73 -4.62 10.86
C SER A 695 -6.41 -3.85 10.94
N SER A 696 -5.29 -4.44 10.52
CA SER A 696 -3.97 -3.87 10.70
C SER A 696 -3.53 -3.01 9.51
N PRO A 697 -3.06 -1.77 9.74
CA PRO A 697 -2.44 -0.97 8.68
C PRO A 697 -1.02 -1.44 8.31
N TYR A 698 -0.50 -2.47 8.99
CA TYR A 698 0.88 -2.95 8.86
C TYR A 698 0.98 -4.36 8.30
N PHE A 699 -0.11 -4.91 7.74
CA PHE A 699 -0.12 -6.22 7.07
C PHE A 699 0.44 -7.32 7.97
N ARG A 700 -0.06 -7.37 9.21
CA ARG A 700 0.35 -8.36 10.22
C ARG A 700 -0.21 -9.73 9.86
N LEU A 701 0.43 -10.78 10.36
CA LEU A 701 -0.13 -12.13 10.30
C LEU A 701 -1.42 -12.20 11.14
N ASP A 702 -2.47 -12.81 10.62
CA ASP A 702 -3.72 -12.97 11.36
C ASP A 702 -3.60 -14.06 12.43
N HIS A 703 -3.60 -13.67 13.71
CA HIS A 703 -3.58 -14.61 14.83
C HIS A 703 -4.98 -14.87 15.42
N ALA A 704 -6.05 -14.29 14.89
CA ALA A 704 -7.40 -14.32 15.47
C ALA A 704 -7.97 -15.74 15.60
N ASP A 705 -7.64 -16.65 14.68
CA ASP A 705 -8.01 -18.07 14.77
C ASP A 705 -7.50 -18.74 16.06
N ALA A 706 -6.39 -18.27 16.63
CA ALA A 706 -5.81 -18.86 17.84
C ALA A 706 -6.57 -18.54 19.13
N GLU A 707 -7.28 -17.41 19.20
CA GLU A 707 -8.13 -17.06 20.34
C GLU A 707 -9.53 -17.67 20.21
N GLU A 708 -10.13 -17.67 19.02
CA GLU A 708 -11.45 -18.26 18.82
C GLU A 708 -11.41 -19.80 18.97
N MET A 709 -10.35 -20.46 18.51
CA MET A 709 -10.16 -21.89 18.75
C MET A 709 -9.80 -22.24 20.21
N ARG A 710 -9.03 -21.40 20.92
CA ARG A 710 -8.83 -21.58 22.38
C ARG A 710 -10.14 -21.46 23.15
N ASN A 711 -10.98 -20.51 22.79
CA ASN A 711 -12.28 -20.30 23.42
C ASN A 711 -13.34 -21.36 23.04
N ARG A 712 -13.12 -22.13 21.96
CA ARG A 712 -13.95 -23.29 21.61
C ARG A 712 -13.41 -24.61 22.20
N ALA A 713 -12.13 -24.65 22.57
CA ALA A 713 -11.48 -25.81 23.19
C ALA A 713 -11.52 -25.78 24.73
N GLN A 714 -11.77 -24.62 25.33
CA GLN A 714 -12.15 -24.43 26.73
C GLN A 714 -13.67 -24.53 26.88
#